data_AF-H1VPE8-F1
#
_entry.id   AF-H1VPE8-F1
#
_cell.length_a   1.000
_cell.length_b   1.000
_cell.length_c   1.000
_cell.angle_alpha   90.00
_cell.angle_beta   90.00
_cell.angle_gamma   90.00
#
_symmetry.space_group_name_H-M   'P 1'
#
loop_
_entity.id
_entity.type
_entity.pdbx_description
1 polymer ?
#
loop_
_entity_poly.entity_id
_entity_poly.type
_entity_poly.pdbx_seq_one_letter_code
_entity_poly.pdbx_strand_id
1 'polypeptide(L)'
;MTAAERRALDTVEAFDEWEEFALFASHYFVIVASTPHPEIKGRVSRSLGELDVQSCRTPMSTSGYEAGRGHRRFGAAMLVEAPDGQKFISHSFGQGPNGRPSSEDVYQISDQPVAPSSSREGPSSRVCHTLTDLGSIGVLLAGGRASPSTAFNDCWLFKKVFNTWERVQDLPCPVFRHSVTRLGSSSLALLAGGKTNHFQASAEYFLFDPTKGWVKCRTQSAPPSLYGATFVYTGSHGPRNFVGFLMGGNLEDGIINQTVYTWTLDLSDAEPSLSFAQQTSRDDQTPSILSRFGSIAVQSNGYVLLFGGVIKDLQLPSAYDILVLKTTAGGEVDVVTRVDGTDGSTIIRPFIVGSSVVPYGNGNLAIVGGGATCFSMGTCWTAGSYSFRFDDGRTVRQSDIALPLSQPETVKYLETVEVTTGDKEAVVQSLAPVEMRTIPRVQVETAEEFLKILEAGKPVVIEGSDIGPCKSIWSADYLVNNVGPERKVSVHESATEKMDFNAKNFRYVTKDFGDFVREAQEGKRLYLRALSKDEPSNLPTQLAADYPSLAKDFALPPQLGFVDQNAFSSVLRISGPVNMWLHYDVMANVYAQVVGSKRLILFPPSDVSHFAFAPGASSSSVDVFSSLDAGSLRGVHPHEAAVQPGDILFLPPLWLHTATPTSDMSVAVNIFFRNLEKGYSVGRDVYGNRDLAAYEKARQDIARIGSSFSKLPLDAREFYIRRLADELLQSTKSL
;
A
#
# COMPACT_ATOMS: atom_id res chain seq x y z
N MET A 1 -8.29 43.23 13.65
CA MET A 1 -7.09 42.52 14.10
C MET A 1 -6.12 42.35 12.93
N THR A 2 -4.83 42.55 13.17
CA THR A 2 -3.75 42.18 12.24
C THR A 2 -3.53 40.66 12.24
N ALA A 3 -2.78 40.12 11.27
CA ALA A 3 -2.47 38.69 11.24
C ALA A 3 -1.60 38.26 12.45
N ALA A 4 -0.71 39.15 12.92
CA ALA A 4 0.10 38.91 14.11
C ALA A 4 -0.75 38.84 15.39
N GLU A 5 -1.72 39.74 15.53
CA GLU A 5 -2.67 39.72 16.66
C GLU A 5 -3.52 38.44 16.67
N ARG A 6 -3.94 37.94 15.50
CA ARG A 6 -4.68 36.67 15.41
C ARG A 6 -3.82 35.48 15.83
N ARG A 7 -2.61 35.35 15.30
CA ARG A 7 -1.66 34.29 15.69
C ARG A 7 -1.27 34.35 17.17
N ALA A 8 -1.23 35.53 17.77
CA ALA A 8 -0.95 35.67 19.20
C ALA A 8 -2.01 34.98 20.08
N LEU A 9 -3.25 34.83 19.59
CA LEU A 9 -4.31 34.12 20.32
C LEU A 9 -4.01 32.61 20.48
N ASP A 10 -3.24 32.01 19.57
CA ASP A 10 -2.86 30.59 19.68
C ASP A 10 -2.00 30.31 20.92
N THR A 11 -1.39 31.34 21.52
CA THR A 11 -0.62 31.22 22.77
C THR A 11 -1.50 31.16 24.02
N VAL A 12 -2.78 31.49 23.91
CA VAL A 12 -3.72 31.54 25.04
C VAL A 12 -4.29 30.16 25.32
N GLU A 13 -4.77 29.48 24.27
CA GLU A 13 -5.38 28.16 24.37
C GLU A 13 -5.21 27.39 23.06
N ALA A 14 -4.96 26.08 23.18
CA ALA A 14 -4.87 25.20 22.03
C ALA A 14 -6.27 24.99 21.42
N PHE A 15 -6.52 25.59 20.26
CA PHE A 15 -7.86 25.66 19.65
C PHE A 15 -7.94 24.98 18.29
N ASP A 16 -9.02 24.22 18.06
CA ASP A 16 -9.27 23.57 16.78
C ASP A 16 -10.76 23.38 16.43
N GLU A 17 -11.65 24.15 17.04
CA GLU A 17 -13.11 24.07 16.86
C GLU A 17 -13.61 25.18 15.91
N TRP A 18 -12.83 25.48 14.86
CA TRP A 18 -13.06 26.61 13.95
C TRP A 18 -14.41 26.59 13.23
N GLU A 19 -14.90 25.41 12.82
CA GLU A 19 -16.24 25.29 12.21
C GLU A 19 -17.35 25.70 13.20
N GLU A 20 -17.19 25.30 14.47
CA GLU A 20 -18.14 25.61 15.53
C GLU A 20 -18.06 27.08 15.92
N PHE A 21 -16.85 27.64 15.98
CA PHE A 21 -16.66 29.05 16.29
C PHE A 21 -17.26 29.94 15.20
N ALA A 22 -17.07 29.59 13.93
CA ALA A 22 -17.70 30.31 12.83
C ALA A 22 -19.23 30.28 12.91
N LEU A 23 -19.81 29.11 13.23
CA LEU A 23 -21.26 28.97 13.45
C LEU A 23 -21.73 29.75 14.68
N PHE A 24 -20.99 29.71 15.78
CA PHE A 24 -21.30 30.48 16.99
C PHE A 24 -21.29 31.97 16.67
N ALA A 25 -20.20 32.47 16.09
CA ALA A 25 -20.00 33.87 15.77
C ALA A 25 -21.06 34.42 14.79
N SER A 26 -21.60 33.59 13.88
CA SER A 26 -22.67 34.02 12.96
C SER A 26 -24.00 34.34 13.65
N HIS A 27 -24.17 33.94 14.92
CA HIS A 27 -25.36 34.25 15.73
C HIS A 27 -25.18 35.49 16.62
N TYR A 28 -24.01 36.13 16.58
CA TYR A 28 -23.73 37.36 17.32
C TYR A 28 -23.44 38.50 16.36
N PHE A 29 -23.85 39.71 16.74
CA PHE A 29 -23.50 40.93 16.02
C PHE A 29 -23.09 42.01 17.02
N VAL A 30 -22.14 42.86 16.62
CA VAL A 30 -21.70 44.01 17.40
C VAL A 30 -22.26 45.27 16.75
N ILE A 31 -23.18 45.96 17.41
CA ILE A 31 -23.70 47.23 16.94
C ILE A 31 -22.92 48.37 17.58
N VAL A 32 -22.36 49.24 16.73
CA VAL A 32 -21.83 50.54 17.16
C VAL A 32 -22.79 51.60 16.63
N ALA A 33 -23.56 52.22 17.52
CA ALA A 33 -24.46 53.34 17.20
C ALA A 33 -23.90 54.64 17.79
N SER A 34 -23.90 55.74 17.02
CA SER A 34 -23.39 57.05 17.44
C SER A 34 -24.23 58.19 16.83
N THR A 35 -24.31 59.32 17.52
CA THR A 35 -24.85 60.61 17.03
C THR A 35 -23.93 61.73 17.56
N PRO A 36 -23.56 62.81 16.84
CA PRO A 36 -23.28 63.04 15.40
C PRO A 36 -21.79 62.76 15.01
N HIS A 37 -21.47 62.91 13.72
CA HIS A 37 -20.34 62.36 12.95
C HIS A 37 -18.95 62.25 13.63
N PRO A 38 -18.43 61.01 13.63
CA PRO A 38 -17.29 60.69 12.78
C PRO A 38 -17.69 59.65 11.72
N GLU A 39 -16.97 59.62 10.60
CA GLU A 39 -16.99 58.49 9.66
C GLU A 39 -16.52 57.23 10.40
N ILE A 40 -17.43 56.54 11.09
CA ILE A 40 -17.15 55.21 11.59
C ILE A 40 -17.05 54.33 10.35
N LYS A 41 -15.81 54.02 9.93
CA LYS A 41 -15.52 52.98 8.92
C LYS A 41 -15.90 51.61 9.48
N GLY A 42 -17.20 51.40 9.67
CA GLY A 42 -17.77 50.12 10.02
C GLY A 42 -17.65 49.17 8.83
N ARG A 43 -17.32 47.91 9.11
CA ARG A 43 -17.31 46.86 8.09
C ARG A 43 -18.75 46.37 7.94
N VAL A 44 -19.42 46.77 6.86
CA VAL A 44 -20.76 46.25 6.52
C VAL A 44 -20.61 44.81 6.02
N SER A 45 -21.37 43.87 6.59
CA SER A 45 -21.44 42.50 6.06
C SER A 45 -21.87 42.53 4.61
N ARG A 46 -21.03 41.99 3.72
CA ARG A 46 -21.30 41.91 2.29
C ARG A 46 -22.26 40.76 2.02
N SER A 47 -23.23 40.95 1.13
CA SER A 47 -24.07 39.84 0.65
C SER A 47 -23.23 38.88 -0.20
N LEU A 48 -23.46 37.57 -0.06
CA LEU A 48 -22.97 36.60 -1.03
C LEU A 48 -23.67 36.90 -2.37
N GLY A 49 -22.93 37.00 -3.47
CA GLY A 49 -23.53 37.02 -4.80
C GLY A 49 -24.26 35.70 -5.05
N GLU A 50 -25.50 35.74 -5.55
CA GLU A 50 -26.18 34.53 -5.96
C GLU A 50 -25.42 33.86 -7.11
N LEU A 51 -25.10 32.58 -6.98
CA LEU A 51 -24.61 31.79 -8.11
C LEU A 51 -25.75 31.50 -9.07
N ASP A 52 -25.61 31.95 -10.32
CA ASP A 52 -26.47 31.60 -11.43
C ASP A 52 -26.18 30.17 -11.92
N VAL A 53 -26.49 29.18 -11.07
CA VAL A 53 -26.31 27.75 -11.37
C VAL A 53 -27.60 26.98 -11.10
N GLN A 54 -27.92 26.06 -12.01
CA GLN A 54 -29.13 25.25 -11.90
C GLN A 54 -29.09 24.32 -10.70
N SER A 55 -30.28 24.00 -10.17
CA SER A 55 -30.45 23.01 -9.09
C SER A 55 -30.88 21.65 -9.64
N CYS A 56 -30.12 20.61 -9.32
CA CYS A 56 -30.46 19.22 -9.58
C CYS A 56 -31.22 18.65 -8.38
N ARG A 57 -32.51 18.35 -8.56
CA ARG A 57 -33.32 17.68 -7.54
C ARG A 57 -32.98 16.20 -7.47
N THR A 58 -32.60 15.75 -6.28
CA THR A 58 -32.24 14.35 -6.01
C THR A 58 -32.93 13.87 -4.73
N PRO A 59 -33.75 12.80 -4.78
CA PRO A 59 -34.36 12.24 -3.60
C PRO A 59 -33.29 11.78 -2.61
N MET A 60 -33.44 12.23 -1.38
CA MET A 60 -32.65 11.80 -0.24
C MET A 60 -33.48 10.83 0.59
N SER A 61 -32.83 9.84 1.18
CA SER A 61 -33.42 8.94 2.16
C SER A 61 -32.65 9.04 3.48
N THR A 62 -33.38 8.99 4.59
CA THR A 62 -32.83 9.14 5.94
C THR A 62 -33.16 7.93 6.81
N SER A 63 -32.18 7.43 7.54
CA SER A 63 -32.39 6.48 8.65
C SER A 63 -31.99 7.14 9.95
N GLY A 64 -32.95 7.36 10.84
CA GLY A 64 -32.73 7.99 12.13
C GLY A 64 -31.85 7.12 13.04
N TYR A 65 -31.07 7.78 13.90
CA TYR A 65 -30.30 7.10 14.94
C TYR A 65 -31.16 6.84 16.17
N GLU A 66 -31.05 5.64 16.72
CA GLU A 66 -31.75 5.24 17.95
C GLU A 66 -30.86 5.51 19.18
N ALA A 67 -31.46 6.05 20.24
CA ALA A 67 -30.94 6.03 21.62
C ALA A 67 -29.44 6.36 21.78
N GLY A 68 -28.96 7.46 21.16
CA GLY A 68 -27.60 7.97 21.35
C GLY A 68 -26.50 7.22 20.59
N ARG A 69 -26.85 6.28 19.71
CA ARG A 69 -25.92 5.50 18.88
C ARG A 69 -25.65 6.19 17.53
N GLY A 70 -24.55 5.85 16.87
CA GLY A 70 -24.19 6.39 15.54
C GLY A 70 -23.80 7.87 15.51
N HIS A 71 -23.80 8.56 16.65
CA HIS A 71 -23.36 9.95 16.78
C HIS A 71 -21.84 10.03 16.82
N ARG A 72 -21.25 10.45 15.69
CA ARG A 72 -19.80 10.52 15.50
C ARG A 72 -19.45 11.67 14.58
N ARG A 73 -18.42 12.45 14.91
CA ARG A 73 -17.92 13.55 14.08
C ARG A 73 -16.40 13.61 14.06
N PHE A 74 -15.84 14.21 13.02
CA PHE A 74 -14.39 14.28 12.77
C PHE A 74 -13.70 12.91 12.72
N GLY A 75 -14.47 11.84 12.49
CA GLY A 75 -13.96 10.55 12.04
C GLY A 75 -13.87 10.52 10.51
N ALA A 76 -13.49 9.37 9.96
CA ALA A 76 -13.48 9.15 8.52
C ALA A 76 -14.17 7.82 8.22
N ALA A 77 -14.95 7.76 7.16
CA ALA A 77 -15.70 6.58 6.77
C ALA A 77 -15.19 5.97 5.46
N MET A 78 -15.30 4.65 5.34
CA MET A 78 -14.88 3.87 4.19
C MET A 78 -15.93 2.81 3.84
N LEU A 79 -16.00 2.45 2.55
CA LEU A 79 -16.73 1.29 2.08
C LEU A 79 -15.89 0.03 2.32
N VAL A 80 -16.47 -0.93 3.04
CA VAL A 80 -15.87 -2.23 3.30
C VAL A 80 -16.71 -3.29 2.60
N GLU A 81 -16.04 -4.29 2.05
CA GLU A 81 -16.65 -5.47 1.47
C GLU A 81 -16.19 -6.67 2.29
N ALA A 82 -17.13 -7.31 2.98
CA ALA A 82 -16.88 -8.52 3.73
C ALA A 82 -16.50 -9.68 2.78
N PRO A 83 -15.86 -10.74 3.30
CA PRO A 83 -15.49 -11.92 2.50
C PRO A 83 -16.66 -12.61 1.77
N ASP A 84 -17.88 -12.47 2.28
CA ASP A 84 -19.10 -12.97 1.64
C ASP A 84 -19.61 -12.07 0.50
N GLY A 85 -18.92 -10.95 0.26
CA GLY A 85 -19.22 -9.93 -0.73
C GLY A 85 -20.21 -8.87 -0.26
N GLN A 86 -20.68 -8.94 0.99
CA GLN A 86 -21.56 -7.93 1.55
C GLN A 86 -20.83 -6.60 1.74
N LYS A 87 -21.46 -5.52 1.28
CA LYS A 87 -20.92 -4.17 1.44
C LYS A 87 -21.55 -3.46 2.63
N PHE A 88 -20.71 -2.82 3.42
CA PHE A 88 -21.13 -1.99 4.54
C PHE A 88 -20.21 -0.77 4.64
N ILE A 89 -20.65 0.27 5.34
CA ILE A 89 -19.84 1.46 5.60
C ILE A 89 -19.30 1.36 7.03
N SER A 90 -17.99 1.51 7.19
CA SER A 90 -17.36 1.65 8.50
C SER A 90 -16.96 3.11 8.71
N HIS A 91 -17.43 3.74 9.78
CA HIS A 91 -17.06 5.10 10.19
C HIS A 91 -16.12 5.01 11.40
N SER A 92 -14.82 5.11 11.13
CA SER A 92 -13.77 4.83 12.10
C SER A 92 -13.41 6.07 12.94
N PHE A 93 -13.28 5.85 14.25
CA PHE A 93 -12.83 6.83 15.24
C PHE A 93 -13.59 8.18 15.19
N GLY A 94 -13.01 9.26 15.68
CA GLY A 94 -13.67 10.54 15.79
C GLY A 94 -14.12 10.85 17.22
N GLN A 95 -15.05 11.80 17.33
CA GLN A 95 -15.63 12.27 18.58
C GLN A 95 -17.09 11.84 18.64
N GLY A 96 -17.47 11.12 19.70
CA GLY A 96 -18.85 10.80 20.05
C GLY A 96 -19.35 11.59 21.27
N PRO A 97 -20.56 11.30 21.76
CA PRO A 97 -21.17 12.00 22.90
C PRO A 97 -20.35 11.92 24.20
N ASN A 98 -19.68 10.79 24.43
CA ASN A 98 -18.98 10.50 25.69
C ASN A 98 -17.44 10.65 25.59
N GLY A 99 -16.92 11.20 24.50
CA GLY A 99 -15.46 11.33 24.28
C GLY A 99 -15.03 10.88 22.89
N ARG A 100 -13.76 10.46 22.76
CA ARG A 100 -13.19 9.91 21.53
C ARG A 100 -13.15 8.39 21.64
N PRO A 101 -14.17 7.66 21.15
CA PRO A 101 -14.21 6.22 21.30
C PRO A 101 -13.13 5.56 20.42
N SER A 102 -12.55 4.48 20.93
CA SER A 102 -11.65 3.61 20.15
C SER A 102 -12.49 2.57 19.43
N SER A 103 -13.38 3.02 18.53
CA SER A 103 -14.36 2.15 17.90
C SER A 103 -14.73 2.62 16.49
N GLU A 104 -15.40 1.75 15.75
CA GLU A 104 -15.94 2.01 14.42
C GLU A 104 -17.46 1.85 14.44
N ASP A 105 -18.20 2.79 13.86
CA ASP A 105 -19.64 2.60 13.64
C ASP A 105 -19.86 1.92 12.29
N VAL A 106 -20.57 0.79 12.31
CA VAL A 106 -20.90 0.01 11.12
C VAL A 106 -22.31 0.37 10.66
N TYR A 107 -22.44 0.67 9.37
CA TYR A 107 -23.71 0.95 8.72
C TYR A 107 -23.98 -0.10 7.65
N GLN A 108 -25.14 -0.73 7.73
CA GLN A 108 -25.63 -1.63 6.70
C GLN A 108 -26.15 -0.82 5.50
N ILE A 109 -25.94 -1.34 4.31
CA ILE A 109 -26.52 -0.85 3.06
C ILE A 109 -27.66 -1.80 2.70
N SER A 110 -28.88 -1.28 2.54
CA SER A 110 -30.12 -2.05 2.38
C SER A 110 -30.51 -2.90 3.61
N ASP A 111 -31.65 -3.61 3.52
CA ASP A 111 -32.20 -4.43 4.61
C ASP A 111 -31.59 -5.85 4.70
N GLN A 112 -30.48 -6.11 4.00
CA GLN A 112 -29.79 -7.41 4.09
C GLN A 112 -29.07 -7.54 5.44
N PRO A 113 -29.22 -8.68 6.15
CA PRO A 113 -28.61 -8.87 7.45
C PRO A 113 -27.08 -8.92 7.33
N VAL A 114 -26.39 -8.09 8.12
CA VAL A 114 -24.92 -8.10 8.23
C VAL A 114 -24.49 -8.91 9.44
N ALA A 115 -23.50 -9.79 9.28
CA ALA A 115 -22.97 -10.58 10.39
C ALA A 115 -22.28 -9.66 11.42
N PRO A 116 -22.45 -9.90 12.74
CA PRO A 116 -21.80 -9.11 13.77
C PRO A 116 -20.29 -9.23 13.64
N SER A 117 -19.59 -8.11 13.74
CA SER A 117 -18.14 -8.10 13.61
C SER A 117 -17.44 -8.15 14.97
N SER A 118 -16.34 -8.90 15.06
CA SER A 118 -15.55 -9.03 16.28
C SER A 118 -14.73 -7.77 16.55
N SER A 119 -14.30 -7.59 17.80
CA SER A 119 -13.30 -6.58 18.15
C SER A 119 -12.02 -6.78 17.35
N ARG A 120 -11.32 -5.68 17.06
CA ARG A 120 -10.12 -5.68 16.22
C ARG A 120 -8.98 -4.95 16.90
N GLU A 121 -7.75 -5.39 16.65
CA GLU A 121 -6.58 -4.59 16.98
C GLU A 121 -6.38 -3.50 15.92
N GLY A 122 -6.00 -2.30 16.34
CA GLY A 122 -5.83 -1.20 15.40
C GLY A 122 -5.33 0.10 16.03
N PRO A 123 -5.46 1.23 15.29
CA PRO A 123 -4.99 2.54 15.73
C PRO A 123 -5.70 3.01 17.00
N SER A 124 -5.01 3.88 17.74
CA SER A 124 -5.59 4.62 18.87
C SER A 124 -6.69 5.59 18.45
N SER A 125 -7.58 5.92 19.38
CA SER A 125 -8.67 6.88 19.15
C SER A 125 -8.13 8.26 18.75
N ARG A 126 -8.74 8.83 17.71
CA ARG A 126 -8.27 10.05 17.05
C ARG A 126 -9.37 10.76 16.30
N VAL A 127 -9.19 12.07 16.05
CA VAL A 127 -10.03 12.89 15.16
C VAL A 127 -9.18 13.49 14.04
N CYS A 128 -9.84 13.97 12.97
CA CYS A 128 -9.20 14.74 11.89
C CYS A 128 -8.05 14.01 11.18
N HIS A 129 -8.14 12.68 11.10
CA HIS A 129 -7.33 11.80 10.26
C HIS A 129 -8.02 11.63 8.89
N THR A 130 -7.33 11.05 7.91
CA THR A 130 -7.93 10.69 6.62
C THR A 130 -7.97 9.19 6.40
N LEU A 131 -9.00 8.68 5.71
CA LEU A 131 -9.02 7.34 5.12
C LEU A 131 -9.00 7.47 3.58
N THR A 132 -8.01 6.87 2.93
CA THR A 132 -7.85 6.91 1.47
C THR A 132 -7.80 5.51 0.87
N ASP A 133 -8.73 5.19 -0.01
CA ASP A 133 -8.81 3.89 -0.68
C ASP A 133 -7.72 3.74 -1.75
N LEU A 134 -6.73 2.88 -1.53
CA LEU A 134 -5.62 2.58 -2.44
C LEU A 134 -5.91 1.41 -3.40
N GLY A 135 -7.17 0.98 -3.50
CA GLY A 135 -7.60 -0.11 -4.38
C GLY A 135 -7.38 -1.48 -3.73
N SER A 136 -6.70 -2.38 -4.43
CA SER A 136 -6.43 -3.74 -3.97
C SER A 136 -5.53 -3.81 -2.74
N ILE A 137 -4.73 -2.77 -2.49
CA ILE A 137 -3.80 -2.71 -1.36
C ILE A 137 -4.52 -2.51 -0.02
N GLY A 138 -5.66 -1.81 -0.01
CA GLY A 138 -6.44 -1.49 1.19
C GLY A 138 -6.76 0.00 1.33
N VAL A 139 -7.18 0.41 2.53
CA VAL A 139 -7.49 1.81 2.88
C VAL A 139 -6.43 2.36 3.81
N LEU A 140 -5.75 3.43 3.41
CA LEU A 140 -4.72 4.10 4.20
C LEU A 140 -5.34 5.07 5.19
N LEU A 141 -5.10 4.86 6.48
CA LEU A 141 -5.27 5.83 7.55
C LEU A 141 -3.99 6.61 7.75
N ALA A 142 -4.08 7.94 7.73
CA ALA A 142 -2.94 8.83 7.91
C ALA A 142 -3.21 9.86 9.03
N GLY A 143 -2.27 9.94 9.99
CA GLY A 143 -2.21 10.98 11.01
C GLY A 143 -3.45 11.11 11.88
N GLY A 144 -3.88 12.35 12.11
CA GLY A 144 -4.96 12.73 13.02
C GLY A 144 -4.43 13.31 14.33
N ARG A 145 -5.30 13.47 15.32
CA ARG A 145 -4.92 14.00 16.63
C ARG A 145 -5.71 13.41 17.79
N ALA A 146 -5.09 13.39 18.97
CA ALA A 146 -5.76 13.17 20.25
C ALA A 146 -6.27 14.49 20.85
N SER A 147 -5.49 15.57 20.72
CA SER A 147 -5.84 16.93 21.16
C SER A 147 -5.27 17.94 20.15
N PRO A 148 -5.72 19.21 20.12
CA PRO A 148 -5.14 20.21 19.22
C PRO A 148 -3.60 20.33 19.33
N SER A 149 -3.02 19.99 20.49
CA SER A 149 -1.57 19.99 20.74
C SER A 149 -0.88 18.63 20.52
N THR A 150 -1.65 17.56 20.30
CA THR A 150 -1.13 16.18 20.22
C THR A 150 -1.55 15.55 18.90
N ALA A 151 -0.78 15.87 17.86
CA ALA A 151 -0.93 15.30 16.53
C ALA A 151 -0.24 13.93 16.44
N PHE A 152 -0.78 13.08 15.57
CA PHE A 152 -0.27 11.76 15.26
C PHE A 152 0.47 11.76 13.93
N ASN A 153 1.56 11.00 13.84
CA ASN A 153 2.26 10.70 12.59
C ASN A 153 2.06 9.25 12.14
N ASP A 154 1.49 8.37 12.97
CA ASP A 154 1.31 6.98 12.63
C ASP A 154 0.34 6.79 11.47
N CYS A 155 0.64 5.81 10.64
CA CYS A 155 -0.19 5.43 9.50
C CYS A 155 -0.53 3.95 9.58
N TRP A 156 -1.73 3.61 9.13
CA TRP A 156 -2.23 2.24 9.14
C TRP A 156 -2.88 1.92 7.81
N LEU A 157 -2.82 0.66 7.41
CA LEU A 157 -3.45 0.15 6.21
C LEU A 157 -4.52 -0.86 6.64
N PHE A 158 -5.77 -0.55 6.32
CA PHE A 158 -6.86 -1.48 6.50
C PHE A 158 -6.92 -2.45 5.33
N LYS A 159 -6.63 -3.72 5.58
CA LYS A 159 -6.73 -4.80 4.60
C LYS A 159 -8.19 -5.23 4.48
N LYS A 160 -8.90 -4.71 3.47
CA LYS A 160 -10.33 -4.96 3.24
C LYS A 160 -10.71 -6.44 3.30
N VAL A 161 -9.93 -7.30 2.63
CA VAL A 161 -10.17 -8.76 2.56
C VAL A 161 -10.06 -9.42 3.93
N PHE A 162 -9.03 -9.04 4.70
CA PHE A 162 -8.77 -9.64 6.01
C PHE A 162 -9.47 -8.91 7.15
N ASN A 163 -10.15 -7.81 6.87
CA ASN A 163 -10.83 -6.97 7.85
C ASN A 163 -9.94 -6.60 9.05
N THR A 164 -8.66 -6.29 8.78
CA THR A 164 -7.62 -6.04 9.81
C THR A 164 -6.86 -4.76 9.51
N TRP A 165 -6.40 -4.12 10.59
CA TRP A 165 -5.50 -2.98 10.54
C TRP A 165 -4.05 -3.46 10.61
N GLU A 166 -3.21 -2.94 9.72
CA GLU A 166 -1.77 -3.19 9.72
C GLU A 166 -1.05 -1.84 9.80
N ARG A 167 -0.13 -1.68 10.76
CA ARG A 167 0.64 -0.43 10.85
C ARG A 167 1.64 -0.34 9.70
N VAL A 168 1.67 0.80 9.01
CA VAL A 168 2.61 1.07 7.91
C VAL A 168 3.58 2.19 8.31
N GLN A 169 4.44 2.64 7.38
CA GLN A 169 5.40 3.70 7.67
C GLN A 169 4.69 4.98 8.15
N ASP A 170 5.12 5.48 9.31
CA ASP A 170 4.68 6.77 9.84
C ASP A 170 5.05 7.91 8.88
N LEU A 171 4.23 8.96 8.92
CA LEU A 171 4.54 10.23 8.28
C LEU A 171 5.82 10.84 8.85
N PRO A 172 6.61 11.54 8.02
CA PRO A 172 7.82 12.23 8.47
C PRO A 172 7.57 13.27 9.57
N CYS A 173 6.35 13.82 9.64
CA CYS A 173 5.91 14.72 10.69
C CYS A 173 4.46 14.43 11.10
N PRO A 174 4.10 14.62 12.38
CA PRO A 174 2.72 14.43 12.84
C PRO A 174 1.82 15.51 12.24
N VAL A 175 0.61 15.12 11.84
CA VAL A 175 -0.29 16.02 11.12
C VAL A 175 -1.77 15.65 11.28
N PHE A 176 -2.64 16.65 11.40
CA PHE A 176 -4.10 16.51 11.40
C PHE A 176 -4.75 17.62 10.56
N ARG A 177 -6.02 17.46 10.17
CA ARG A 177 -6.69 18.39 9.22
C ARG A 177 -5.92 18.57 7.90
N HIS A 178 -5.12 17.58 7.52
CA HIS A 178 -4.53 17.47 6.21
C HIS A 178 -5.54 16.84 5.25
N SER A 179 -5.20 16.83 3.97
CA SER A 179 -5.98 16.15 2.94
C SER A 179 -5.10 15.10 2.26
N VAL A 180 -5.70 13.97 1.89
CA VAL A 180 -5.05 12.92 1.11
C VAL A 180 -5.94 12.56 -0.06
N THR A 181 -5.37 12.46 -1.26
CA THR A 181 -6.09 12.04 -2.46
C THR A 181 -5.40 10.87 -3.15
N ARG A 182 -6.18 9.92 -3.65
CA ARG A 182 -5.68 8.80 -4.45
C ARG A 182 -5.39 9.27 -5.87
N LEU A 183 -4.28 8.81 -6.46
CA LEU A 183 -3.89 9.18 -7.81
C LEU A 183 -4.45 8.18 -8.84
N GLY A 184 -5.59 8.52 -9.45
CA GLY A 184 -6.23 7.71 -10.49
C GLY A 184 -6.56 6.29 -10.03
N SER A 185 -6.34 5.30 -10.90
CA SER A 185 -6.51 3.88 -10.59
C SER A 185 -5.28 3.25 -9.91
N SER A 186 -4.21 4.02 -9.67
CA SER A 186 -2.99 3.54 -9.01
C SER A 186 -3.21 3.25 -7.52
N SER A 187 -2.18 2.72 -6.84
CA SER A 187 -2.16 2.59 -5.37
C SER A 187 -1.36 3.71 -4.69
N LEU A 188 -1.10 4.81 -5.39
CA LEU A 188 -0.40 5.97 -4.86
C LEU A 188 -1.39 6.96 -4.22
N ALA A 189 -0.94 7.64 -3.17
CA ALA A 189 -1.68 8.71 -2.53
C ALA A 189 -0.81 9.94 -2.32
N LEU A 190 -1.41 11.13 -2.44
CA LEU A 190 -0.73 12.41 -2.26
C LEU A 190 -1.36 13.15 -1.08
N LEU A 191 -0.53 13.47 -0.08
CA LEU A 191 -0.90 14.25 1.10
C LEU A 191 -0.56 15.72 0.90
N ALA A 192 -1.44 16.61 1.38
CA ALA A 192 -1.28 18.04 1.36
C ALA A 192 -1.59 18.69 2.72
N GLY A 193 -0.65 19.52 3.20
CA GLY A 193 -0.87 20.49 4.28
C GLY A 193 -1.27 19.88 5.62
N GLY A 194 -2.11 20.59 6.37
CA GLY A 194 -2.58 20.24 7.71
C GLY A 194 -1.88 21.00 8.83
N LYS A 195 -2.22 20.68 10.08
CA LYS A 195 -1.60 21.22 11.29
C LYS A 195 -0.68 20.21 11.92
N THR A 196 0.52 20.63 12.33
CA THR A 196 1.46 19.77 13.08
C THR A 196 1.24 19.88 14.59
N ASN A 197 0.67 21.00 15.05
CA ASN A 197 0.20 21.26 16.41
C ASN A 197 -0.87 22.37 16.38
N HIS A 198 -1.25 22.95 17.52
CA HIS A 198 -2.33 23.93 17.59
C HIS A 198 -2.01 25.29 16.95
N PHE A 199 -0.75 25.62 16.65
CA PHE A 199 -0.35 26.93 16.12
C PHE A 199 0.45 26.88 14.81
N GLN A 200 1.00 25.72 14.44
CA GLN A 200 1.78 25.54 13.20
C GLN A 200 0.99 24.76 12.14
N ALA A 201 0.97 25.30 10.93
CA ALA A 201 0.50 24.59 9.75
C ALA A 201 1.68 24.08 8.90
N SER A 202 1.48 22.96 8.23
CA SER A 202 2.44 22.36 7.32
C SER A 202 2.28 22.94 5.91
N ALA A 203 3.39 23.27 5.26
CA ALA A 203 3.47 23.56 3.82
C ALA A 203 3.98 22.34 3.01
N GLU A 204 4.05 21.17 3.64
CA GLU A 204 4.68 19.98 3.07
C GLU A 204 3.69 19.11 2.30
N TYR A 205 4.22 18.43 1.29
CA TYR A 205 3.48 17.51 0.42
C TYR A 205 4.23 16.19 0.34
N PHE A 206 3.53 15.08 0.53
CA PHE A 206 4.14 13.74 0.58
C PHE A 206 3.40 12.78 -0.34
N LEU A 207 4.15 12.06 -1.17
CA LEU A 207 3.66 10.95 -1.97
C LEU A 207 3.85 9.66 -1.19
N PHE A 208 2.76 8.93 -0.98
CA PHE A 208 2.80 7.56 -0.47
C PHE A 208 2.84 6.57 -1.62
N ASP A 209 3.87 5.73 -1.62
CA ASP A 209 3.98 4.53 -2.44
C ASP A 209 3.96 3.31 -1.51
N PRO A 210 3.05 2.34 -1.64
CA PRO A 210 3.00 1.16 -0.76
C PRO A 210 4.31 0.36 -0.70
N THR A 211 5.17 0.47 -1.72
CA THR A 211 6.45 -0.24 -1.79
C THR A 211 7.63 0.57 -1.22
N LYS A 212 7.56 1.91 -1.26
CA LYS A 212 8.65 2.81 -0.83
C LYS A 212 8.34 3.60 0.43
N GLY A 213 7.07 3.67 0.81
CA GLY A 213 6.55 4.51 1.86
C GLY A 213 6.37 5.98 1.43
N TRP A 214 6.52 6.90 2.39
CA TRP A 214 6.34 8.34 2.19
C TRP A 214 7.59 8.99 1.62
N VAL A 215 7.43 9.69 0.49
CA VAL A 215 8.47 10.49 -0.16
C VAL A 215 8.02 11.94 -0.22
N LYS A 216 8.89 12.86 0.21
CA LYS A 216 8.63 14.30 0.15
C LYS A 216 8.63 14.78 -1.30
N CYS A 217 7.64 15.55 -1.69
CA CYS A 217 7.57 16.16 -3.01
C CYS A 217 8.38 17.46 -3.04
N ARG A 218 9.15 17.66 -4.10
CA ARG A 218 9.74 18.96 -4.42
C ARG A 218 8.63 19.87 -4.94
N THR A 219 8.44 21.04 -4.34
CA THR A 219 7.36 21.95 -4.74
C THR A 219 7.85 23.12 -5.57
N GLN A 220 7.01 23.58 -6.50
CA GLN A 220 7.22 24.79 -7.29
C GLN A 220 5.97 25.67 -7.20
N SER A 221 6.15 26.94 -6.86
CA SER A 221 5.05 27.90 -6.68
C SER A 221 4.00 27.46 -5.64
N ALA A 222 4.45 26.79 -4.57
CA ALA A 222 3.56 26.22 -3.56
C ALA A 222 2.62 27.28 -2.92
N PRO A 223 1.36 26.92 -2.64
CA PRO A 223 0.47 27.70 -1.79
C PRO A 223 1.08 27.97 -0.40
N PRO A 224 0.56 28.96 0.35
CA PRO A 224 0.90 29.09 1.77
C PRO A 224 0.53 27.84 2.57
N SER A 225 1.03 27.71 3.80
CA SER A 225 0.63 26.63 4.72
C SER A 225 -0.88 26.68 4.96
N LEU A 226 -1.57 25.58 4.67
CA LEU A 226 -3.03 25.49 4.75
C LEU A 226 -3.45 24.24 5.53
N TYR A 227 -4.52 24.38 6.31
CA TYR A 227 -5.15 23.26 7.00
C TYR A 227 -6.67 23.26 6.81
N GLY A 228 -7.28 22.07 6.77
CA GLY A 228 -8.70 21.88 6.46
C GLY A 228 -9.07 22.33 5.04
N ALA A 229 -8.10 22.31 4.12
CA ALA A 229 -8.30 22.61 2.71
C ALA A 229 -8.97 21.45 1.97
N THR A 230 -9.46 21.72 0.77
CA THR A 230 -9.93 20.69 -0.16
C THR A 230 -8.84 20.41 -1.18
N PHE A 231 -8.36 19.17 -1.23
CA PHE A 231 -7.30 18.73 -2.14
C PHE A 231 -7.76 17.50 -2.93
N VAL A 232 -7.86 17.64 -4.26
CA VAL A 232 -8.57 16.66 -5.10
C VAL A 232 -7.79 16.38 -6.38
N TYR A 233 -7.54 15.10 -6.65
CA TYR A 233 -7.11 14.59 -7.95
C TYR A 233 -8.25 14.68 -8.98
N THR A 234 -7.97 15.08 -10.21
CA THR A 234 -9.01 15.20 -11.27
C THR A 234 -8.66 14.48 -12.56
N GLY A 235 -7.39 14.15 -12.80
CA GLY A 235 -6.99 13.47 -14.03
C GLY A 235 -5.49 13.26 -14.16
N SER A 236 -5.07 12.68 -15.27
CA SER A 236 -3.65 12.45 -15.57
C SER A 236 -3.32 12.79 -17.02
N HIS A 237 -2.07 13.22 -17.26
CA HIS A 237 -1.50 13.47 -18.58
C HIS A 237 -0.42 12.43 -18.87
N GLY A 238 -0.85 11.21 -19.22
CA GLY A 238 0.03 10.06 -19.35
C GLY A 238 0.24 9.32 -18.02
N PRO A 239 1.15 8.33 -17.98
CA PRO A 239 1.24 7.38 -16.86
C PRO A 239 1.92 7.94 -15.60
N ARG A 240 2.63 9.07 -15.70
CA ARG A 240 3.47 9.62 -14.62
C ARG A 240 3.14 11.07 -14.24
N ASN A 241 2.15 11.68 -14.90
CA ASN A 241 1.72 13.04 -14.59
C ASN A 241 0.27 13.03 -14.10
N PHE A 242 0.05 13.54 -12.90
CA PHE A 242 -1.27 13.64 -12.28
C PHE A 242 -1.62 15.09 -12.05
N VAL A 243 -2.89 15.43 -12.19
CA VAL A 243 -3.39 16.80 -12.02
C VAL A 243 -4.58 16.85 -11.07
N GLY A 244 -4.78 18.01 -10.50
CA GLY A 244 -5.90 18.28 -9.61
C GLY A 244 -5.96 19.73 -9.16
N PHE A 245 -6.74 19.99 -8.11
CA PHE A 245 -6.82 21.32 -7.50
C PHE A 245 -6.74 21.30 -5.98
N LEU A 246 -6.42 22.47 -5.43
CA LEU A 246 -6.40 22.81 -4.02
C LEU A 246 -7.20 24.10 -3.82
N MET A 247 -8.16 24.11 -2.90
CA MET A 247 -8.94 25.31 -2.59
C MET A 247 -9.36 25.36 -1.12
N GLY A 248 -9.69 26.57 -0.65
CA GLY A 248 -10.12 26.79 0.72
C GLY A 248 -9.02 26.48 1.74
N GLY A 249 -9.46 26.02 2.92
CA GLY A 249 -8.61 25.84 4.10
C GLY A 249 -8.26 27.15 4.79
N ASN A 250 -7.83 27.04 6.04
CA ASN A 250 -7.37 28.18 6.82
C ASN A 250 -5.86 28.38 6.66
N LEU A 251 -5.47 29.64 6.60
CA LEU A 251 -4.11 30.10 6.85
C LEU A 251 -3.79 30.01 8.34
N GLU A 252 -2.51 30.10 8.70
CA GLU A 252 -2.07 30.12 10.11
C GLU A 252 -2.68 31.24 10.95
N ASP A 253 -3.17 32.32 10.33
CA ASP A 253 -3.84 33.40 11.04
C ASP A 253 -5.36 33.20 11.17
N GLY A 254 -5.87 32.01 10.88
CA GLY A 254 -7.28 31.63 11.01
C GLY A 254 -8.20 32.16 9.91
N ILE A 255 -7.68 32.81 8.86
CA ILE A 255 -8.48 33.27 7.72
C ILE A 255 -8.56 32.17 6.66
N ILE A 256 -9.77 31.96 6.11
CA ILE A 256 -10.01 31.06 4.99
C ILE A 256 -9.32 31.61 3.73
N ASN A 257 -8.38 30.84 3.17
CA ASN A 257 -7.75 31.11 1.90
C ASN A 257 -8.79 31.18 0.77
N GLN A 258 -8.78 32.27 0.02
CA GLN A 258 -9.74 32.54 -1.06
C GLN A 258 -9.20 32.16 -2.45
N THR A 259 -7.93 31.73 -2.52
CA THR A 259 -7.24 31.42 -3.76
C THR A 259 -7.44 29.95 -4.12
N VAL A 260 -7.86 29.70 -5.36
CA VAL A 260 -7.93 28.36 -5.96
C VAL A 260 -6.64 28.09 -6.73
N TYR A 261 -6.03 26.94 -6.47
CA TYR A 261 -4.82 26.49 -7.14
C TYR A 261 -5.11 25.20 -7.91
N THR A 262 -4.55 25.10 -9.10
CA THR A 262 -4.37 23.83 -9.79
C THR A 262 -2.99 23.29 -9.47
N TRP A 263 -2.83 21.97 -9.49
CA TRP A 263 -1.54 21.32 -9.26
C TRP A 263 -1.27 20.25 -10.30
N THR A 264 0.02 20.07 -10.61
CA THR A 264 0.53 19.00 -11.46
C THR A 264 1.67 18.29 -10.74
N LEU A 265 1.53 16.98 -10.55
CA LEU A 265 2.54 16.08 -10.01
C LEU A 265 3.22 15.32 -11.15
N ASP A 266 4.55 15.43 -11.24
CA ASP A 266 5.40 14.71 -12.20
C ASP A 266 6.28 13.69 -11.46
N LEU A 267 6.20 12.43 -11.88
CA LEU A 267 6.95 11.28 -11.36
C LEU A 267 8.02 10.78 -12.33
N SER A 268 8.45 11.60 -13.29
CA SER A 268 9.46 11.22 -14.29
C SER A 268 10.86 11.08 -13.69
N ASP A 269 11.20 11.92 -12.71
CA ASP A 269 12.46 11.92 -11.99
C ASP A 269 12.44 11.03 -10.73
N ALA A 270 13.60 10.84 -10.10
CA ALA A 270 13.73 10.07 -8.86
C ALA A 270 12.99 10.72 -7.68
N GLU A 271 12.96 12.06 -7.63
CA GLU A 271 12.18 12.83 -6.65
C GLU A 271 10.88 13.34 -7.29
N PRO A 272 9.72 13.11 -6.67
CA PRO A 272 8.44 13.60 -7.20
C PRO A 272 8.39 15.12 -7.16
N SER A 273 8.00 15.75 -8.28
CA SER A 273 7.90 17.20 -8.41
C SER A 273 6.44 17.65 -8.51
N LEU A 274 6.03 18.58 -7.65
CA LEU A 274 4.67 19.12 -7.57
C LEU A 274 4.69 20.62 -7.88
N SER A 275 4.02 21.01 -8.96
CA SER A 275 3.91 22.40 -9.41
C SER A 275 2.48 22.92 -9.22
N PHE A 276 2.35 24.20 -8.90
CA PHE A 276 1.05 24.85 -8.69
C PHE A 276 0.88 26.07 -9.61
N ALA A 277 -0.36 26.30 -10.04
CA ALA A 277 -0.78 27.50 -10.74
C ALA A 277 -2.06 28.05 -10.13
N GLN A 278 -2.08 29.35 -9.84
CA GLN A 278 -3.27 30.04 -9.34
C GLN A 278 -4.28 30.22 -10.47
N GLN A 279 -5.55 29.90 -10.20
CA GLN A 279 -6.66 30.23 -11.10
C GLN A 279 -6.96 31.73 -11.00
N THR A 280 -7.09 32.41 -12.13
CA THR A 280 -7.36 33.85 -12.19
C THR A 280 -8.70 34.19 -11.52
N SER A 281 -8.66 35.08 -10.52
CA SER A 281 -9.82 35.54 -9.74
C SER A 281 -10.83 36.29 -10.62
N ARG A 282 -12.12 35.92 -10.57
CA ARG A 282 -13.22 36.83 -10.95
C ARG A 282 -13.60 37.63 -9.71
N ASP A 283 -13.12 38.86 -9.65
CA ASP A 283 -13.44 39.91 -8.68
C ASP A 283 -13.00 39.66 -7.21
N ASP A 284 -11.92 40.32 -6.78
CA ASP A 284 -11.30 40.18 -5.44
C ASP A 284 -12.18 40.66 -4.27
N GLN A 285 -13.34 41.27 -4.55
CA GLN A 285 -14.19 41.87 -3.52
C GLN A 285 -15.24 40.92 -2.92
N THR A 286 -15.57 39.80 -3.58
CA THR A 286 -16.59 38.84 -3.09
C THR A 286 -15.96 37.55 -2.56
N PRO A 287 -16.35 37.08 -1.35
CA PRO A 287 -15.92 35.78 -0.85
C PRO A 287 -16.28 34.64 -1.81
N SER A 288 -15.34 33.73 -2.07
CA SER A 288 -15.54 32.59 -2.96
C SER A 288 -16.32 31.48 -2.25
N ILE A 289 -17.44 31.05 -2.85
CA ILE A 289 -18.25 29.92 -2.34
C ILE A 289 -17.51 28.58 -2.39
N LEU A 290 -16.47 28.48 -3.23
CA LEU A 290 -15.62 27.29 -3.41
C LEU A 290 -14.59 27.18 -2.29
N SER A 291 -14.17 28.31 -1.75
CA SER A 291 -13.12 28.39 -0.73
C SER A 291 -13.72 28.15 0.65
N ARG A 292 -13.68 26.89 1.10
CA ARG A 292 -14.29 26.44 2.35
C ARG A 292 -13.24 25.87 3.30
N PHE A 293 -13.48 26.01 4.59
CA PHE A 293 -12.75 25.28 5.63
C PHE A 293 -13.60 24.10 6.14
N GLY A 294 -12.98 22.93 6.27
CA GLY A 294 -13.65 21.72 6.78
C GLY A 294 -14.73 21.16 5.85
N SER A 295 -14.61 21.41 4.54
CA SER A 295 -15.50 20.81 3.54
C SER A 295 -15.02 19.42 3.12
N ILE A 296 -15.94 18.63 2.57
CA ILE A 296 -15.66 17.26 2.11
C ILE A 296 -15.79 17.24 0.59
N ALA A 297 -14.89 16.56 -0.12
CA ALA A 297 -14.95 16.42 -1.57
C ALA A 297 -14.90 14.95 -1.96
N VAL A 298 -15.85 14.52 -2.81
CA VAL A 298 -15.94 13.14 -3.31
C VAL A 298 -16.02 13.17 -4.83
N GLN A 299 -15.19 12.34 -5.47
CA GLN A 299 -15.22 12.17 -6.93
C GLN A 299 -16.33 11.18 -7.33
N SER A 300 -17.11 11.52 -8.35
CA SER A 300 -18.15 10.65 -8.92
C SER A 300 -18.38 10.97 -10.40
N ASN A 301 -18.29 9.96 -11.28
CA ASN A 301 -18.54 10.07 -12.72
C ASN A 301 -17.84 11.27 -13.43
N GLY A 302 -16.59 11.56 -13.07
CA GLY A 302 -15.83 12.68 -13.65
C GLY A 302 -16.20 14.07 -13.11
N TYR A 303 -17.05 14.13 -12.09
CA TYR A 303 -17.36 15.32 -11.30
C TYR A 303 -16.79 15.22 -9.90
N VAL A 304 -16.68 16.37 -9.23
CA VAL A 304 -16.36 16.45 -7.80
C VAL A 304 -17.54 17.05 -7.06
N LEU A 305 -18.12 16.32 -6.12
CA LEU A 305 -19.16 16.84 -5.24
C LEU A 305 -18.50 17.44 -4.00
N LEU A 306 -18.78 18.71 -3.72
CA LEU A 306 -18.26 19.48 -2.59
C LEU A 306 -19.38 19.67 -1.55
N PHE A 307 -19.14 19.23 -0.32
CA PHE A 307 -20.12 19.18 0.77
C PHE A 307 -19.75 20.10 1.94
N GLY A 308 -20.71 20.89 2.40
CA GLY A 308 -20.66 21.66 3.63
C GLY A 308 -19.41 22.52 3.78
N GLY A 309 -18.93 22.65 5.01
CA GLY A 309 -17.82 23.53 5.39
C GLY A 309 -18.27 24.95 5.73
N VAL A 310 -17.33 25.75 6.22
CA VAL A 310 -17.55 27.16 6.55
C VAL A 310 -16.87 28.05 5.52
N ILE A 311 -17.50 29.19 5.22
CA ILE A 311 -17.01 30.17 4.24
C ILE A 311 -16.61 31.47 4.95
N LYS A 312 -15.85 32.30 4.25
CA LYS A 312 -15.38 33.58 4.79
C LYS A 312 -16.54 34.58 4.93
N ASP A 313 -16.53 35.30 6.05
CA ASP A 313 -17.43 36.41 6.39
C ASP A 313 -18.94 36.09 6.50
N LEU A 314 -19.40 34.89 6.10
CA LEU A 314 -20.82 34.53 6.02
C LEU A 314 -21.10 33.09 6.46
N GLN A 315 -22.34 32.83 6.88
CA GLN A 315 -22.83 31.45 7.06
C GLN A 315 -23.12 30.84 5.69
N LEU A 316 -22.69 29.58 5.46
CA LEU A 316 -22.97 28.86 4.21
C LEU A 316 -24.49 28.68 4.03
N PRO A 317 -25.09 29.26 2.97
CA PRO A 317 -26.51 29.05 2.68
C PRO A 317 -26.81 27.58 2.38
N SER A 318 -27.96 27.07 2.83
CA SER A 318 -28.38 25.68 2.59
C SER A 318 -28.40 25.29 1.13
N ALA A 319 -28.73 26.25 0.26
CA ALA A 319 -28.79 26.04 -1.18
C ALA A 319 -27.40 25.75 -1.82
N TYR A 320 -26.32 25.87 -1.06
CA TYR A 320 -24.95 25.58 -1.49
C TYR A 320 -24.27 24.51 -0.62
N ASP A 321 -25.04 23.75 0.17
CA ASP A 321 -24.49 22.64 0.95
C ASP A 321 -23.77 21.64 0.07
N ILE A 322 -24.32 21.34 -1.11
CA ILE A 322 -23.76 20.38 -2.06
C ILE A 322 -23.60 21.06 -3.42
N LEU A 323 -22.34 21.31 -3.80
CA LEU A 323 -21.99 21.80 -5.14
C LEU A 323 -21.41 20.67 -5.97
N VAL A 324 -21.68 20.69 -7.28
CA VAL A 324 -21.08 19.78 -8.26
C VAL A 324 -20.10 20.57 -9.09
N LEU A 325 -18.84 20.15 -9.07
CA LEU A 325 -17.73 20.81 -9.72
C LEU A 325 -17.22 19.97 -10.90
N LYS A 326 -16.68 20.66 -11.89
CA LYS A 326 -15.98 20.04 -13.01
C LYS A 326 -14.73 20.84 -13.34
N THR A 327 -13.66 20.13 -13.67
CA THR A 327 -12.42 20.74 -14.15
C THR A 327 -12.48 20.88 -15.66
N THR A 328 -12.17 22.07 -16.17
CA THR A 328 -12.09 22.33 -17.62
C THR A 328 -10.82 21.72 -18.21
N ALA A 329 -10.72 21.69 -19.55
CA ALA A 329 -9.48 21.24 -20.21
C ALA A 329 -8.26 22.11 -19.87
N GLY A 330 -8.47 23.37 -19.46
CA GLY A 330 -7.43 24.28 -19.00
C GLY A 330 -7.08 24.15 -17.52
N GLY A 331 -7.71 23.21 -16.79
CA GLY A 331 -7.47 22.99 -15.37
C GLY A 331 -8.33 23.85 -14.44
N GLU A 332 -9.11 24.80 -14.96
CA GLU A 332 -9.98 25.66 -14.14
C GLU A 332 -11.12 24.87 -13.50
N VAL A 333 -11.48 25.22 -12.26
CA VAL A 333 -12.57 24.59 -11.52
C VAL A 333 -13.83 25.43 -11.64
N ASP A 334 -14.90 24.83 -12.18
CA ASP A 334 -16.21 25.47 -12.35
C ASP A 334 -17.30 24.78 -11.53
N VAL A 335 -18.27 25.55 -11.04
CA VAL A 335 -19.53 25.04 -10.48
C VAL A 335 -20.49 24.76 -11.62
N VAL A 336 -20.86 23.49 -11.81
CA VAL A 336 -21.77 23.07 -12.89
C VAL A 336 -23.22 23.10 -12.43
N THR A 337 -23.48 22.62 -11.22
CA THR A 337 -24.84 22.59 -10.64
C THR A 337 -24.74 22.49 -9.12
N ARG A 338 -25.88 22.67 -8.44
CA ARG A 338 -26.05 22.37 -7.02
C ARG A 338 -27.01 21.21 -6.85
N VAL A 339 -26.82 20.38 -5.82
CA VAL A 339 -27.76 19.31 -5.49
C VAL A 339 -28.72 19.82 -4.43
N ASP A 340 -30.01 19.71 -4.71
CA ASP A 340 -31.07 19.96 -3.73
C ASP A 340 -31.81 18.66 -3.46
N GLY A 341 -31.80 18.22 -2.20
CA GLY A 341 -32.48 17.02 -1.75
C GLY A 341 -33.49 17.27 -0.64
N THR A 342 -33.83 18.54 -0.39
CA THR A 342 -34.67 18.96 0.75
C THR A 342 -36.00 19.57 0.32
N ASP A 343 -36.38 19.38 -0.94
CA ASP A 343 -37.51 20.01 -1.60
C ASP A 343 -38.87 19.54 -1.06
N GLY A 344 -39.27 20.08 0.10
CA GLY A 344 -40.64 20.01 0.63
C GLY A 344 -41.02 18.71 1.34
N SER A 345 -40.07 17.85 1.66
CA SER A 345 -40.29 16.60 2.39
C SER A 345 -39.97 16.75 3.90
N THR A 346 -40.45 15.81 4.71
CA THR A 346 -40.21 15.69 6.17
C THR A 346 -38.73 15.40 6.53
N ILE A 347 -37.80 15.55 5.59
CA ILE A 347 -36.38 15.21 5.72
C ILE A 347 -35.62 16.38 6.35
N ILE A 348 -34.98 16.12 7.49
CA ILE A 348 -34.17 17.11 8.21
C ILE A 348 -32.85 17.31 7.48
N ARG A 349 -32.49 18.55 7.13
CA ARG A 349 -31.20 18.94 6.53
C ARG A 349 -30.01 18.29 7.30
N PRO A 350 -29.08 17.59 6.63
CA PRO A 350 -27.94 16.96 7.30
C PRO A 350 -26.99 18.00 7.90
N PHE A 351 -26.48 17.73 9.11
CA PHE A 351 -25.47 18.58 9.75
C PHE A 351 -24.07 18.10 9.36
N ILE A 352 -23.43 18.77 8.38
CA ILE A 352 -22.25 18.23 7.67
C ILE A 352 -20.92 18.48 8.42
N VAL A 353 -20.88 19.30 9.47
CA VAL A 353 -19.62 19.56 10.21
C VAL A 353 -19.06 18.28 10.83
N GLY A 354 -17.85 17.90 10.40
CA GLY A 354 -17.20 16.67 10.84
C GLY A 354 -17.91 15.38 10.39
N SER A 355 -18.80 15.44 9.40
CA SER A 355 -19.39 14.25 8.80
C SER A 355 -18.41 13.53 7.86
N SER A 356 -18.77 12.34 7.39
CA SER A 356 -18.08 11.64 6.31
C SER A 356 -19.04 11.36 5.16
N VAL A 357 -18.53 11.45 3.93
CA VAL A 357 -19.29 11.10 2.72
C VAL A 357 -18.64 9.93 2.01
N VAL A 358 -19.40 8.85 1.81
CA VAL A 358 -18.88 7.60 1.23
C VAL A 358 -19.66 7.23 -0.04
N PRO A 359 -19.00 7.12 -1.20
CA PRO A 359 -19.62 6.52 -2.37
C PRO A 359 -19.72 4.99 -2.19
N TYR A 360 -20.88 4.42 -2.49
CA TYR A 360 -21.11 2.96 -2.31
C TYR A 360 -21.64 2.24 -3.55
N GLY A 361 -21.51 2.88 -4.73
CA GLY A 361 -21.75 2.27 -6.04
C GLY A 361 -22.94 2.86 -6.79
N ASN A 362 -22.94 2.75 -8.12
CA ASN A 362 -24.03 3.21 -9.01
C ASN A 362 -24.43 4.70 -8.85
N GLY A 363 -23.48 5.55 -8.44
CA GLY A 363 -23.71 6.97 -8.15
C GLY A 363 -24.36 7.22 -6.79
N ASN A 364 -24.57 6.20 -5.95
CA ASN A 364 -25.08 6.38 -4.60
C ASN A 364 -23.99 6.88 -3.65
N LEU A 365 -24.36 7.85 -2.81
CA LEU A 365 -23.52 8.45 -1.78
C LEU A 365 -24.25 8.44 -0.43
N ALA A 366 -23.50 8.17 0.62
CA ALA A 366 -23.98 8.19 1.99
C ALA A 366 -23.31 9.33 2.76
N ILE A 367 -24.06 10.06 3.57
CA ILE A 367 -23.54 11.01 4.56
C ILE A 367 -23.77 10.39 5.94
N VAL A 368 -22.69 10.15 6.67
CA VAL A 368 -22.72 9.55 8.00
C VAL A 368 -22.04 10.46 9.02
N GLY A 369 -22.59 10.50 10.23
CA GLY A 369 -22.09 11.34 11.31
C GLY A 369 -22.22 12.84 11.05
N GLY A 370 -21.56 13.61 11.90
CA GLY A 370 -21.59 15.07 11.92
C GLY A 370 -22.28 15.64 13.17
N GLY A 371 -21.84 16.84 13.57
CA GLY A 371 -22.36 17.54 14.73
C GLY A 371 -21.46 18.67 15.23
N ALA A 372 -22.00 19.50 16.12
CA ALA A 372 -21.33 20.64 16.76
C ALA A 372 -21.67 20.66 18.26
N THR A 373 -20.74 21.03 19.13
CA THR A 373 -21.04 21.31 20.55
C THR A 373 -21.83 22.61 20.70
N CYS A 374 -21.72 23.53 19.73
CA CYS A 374 -22.44 24.80 19.69
C CYS A 374 -22.26 25.65 20.97
N PHE A 375 -21.13 25.47 21.67
CA PHE A 375 -20.78 26.17 22.92
C PHE A 375 -21.95 26.21 23.92
N SER A 376 -22.40 27.41 24.30
CA SER A 376 -23.45 27.64 25.29
C SER A 376 -24.86 27.23 24.83
N MET A 377 -25.04 26.88 23.55
CA MET A 377 -26.35 26.46 23.00
C MET A 377 -26.60 24.95 23.13
N GLY A 378 -25.56 24.18 23.48
CA GLY A 378 -25.65 22.73 23.66
C GLY A 378 -25.39 21.94 22.39
N THR A 379 -24.90 20.70 22.57
CA THR A 379 -24.46 19.85 21.47
C THR A 379 -25.60 19.46 20.54
N CYS A 380 -25.43 19.70 19.24
CA CYS A 380 -26.30 19.26 18.16
C CYS A 380 -25.60 18.15 17.36
N TRP A 381 -26.25 17.00 17.25
CA TRP A 381 -25.80 15.89 16.41
C TRP A 381 -26.66 15.77 15.16
N THR A 382 -26.09 15.22 14.09
CA THR A 382 -26.89 14.77 12.96
C THR A 382 -27.94 13.75 13.42
N ALA A 383 -29.16 13.84 12.88
CA ALA A 383 -30.30 13.03 13.33
C ALA A 383 -30.24 11.57 12.85
N GLY A 384 -29.41 11.29 11.84
CA GLY A 384 -29.34 9.98 11.20
C GLY A 384 -28.30 9.91 10.09
N SER A 385 -28.27 8.76 9.41
CA SER A 385 -27.55 8.59 8.15
C SER A 385 -28.42 9.00 6.97
N TYR A 386 -27.78 9.59 5.97
CA TYR A 386 -28.43 10.07 4.75
C TYR A 386 -27.89 9.31 3.55
N SER A 387 -28.73 9.04 2.57
CA SER A 387 -28.37 8.38 1.32
C SER A 387 -29.05 9.08 0.16
N PHE A 388 -28.34 9.30 -0.94
CA PHE A 388 -28.87 9.91 -2.16
C PHE A 388 -28.08 9.44 -3.38
N ARG A 389 -28.65 9.60 -4.57
CA ARG A 389 -28.03 9.15 -5.82
C ARG A 389 -27.73 10.33 -6.74
N PHE A 390 -26.47 10.55 -7.06
CA PHE A 390 -26.06 11.51 -8.07
C PHE A 390 -26.00 10.86 -9.45
N ASP A 391 -26.72 11.43 -10.42
CA ASP A 391 -26.79 10.96 -11.82
C ASP A 391 -26.26 12.07 -12.74
N ASP A 392 -25.16 11.77 -13.43
CA ASP A 392 -24.46 12.70 -14.31
C ASP A 392 -25.27 13.05 -15.57
N GLY A 393 -26.16 12.17 -16.03
CA GLY A 393 -27.03 12.44 -17.18
C GLY A 393 -27.96 13.65 -16.99
N ARG A 394 -28.26 14.00 -15.74
CA ARG A 394 -29.11 15.14 -15.37
C ARG A 394 -28.38 16.48 -15.33
N THR A 395 -27.05 16.47 -15.42
CA THR A 395 -26.26 17.71 -15.52
C THR A 395 -26.33 18.35 -16.92
N VAL A 396 -26.83 17.63 -17.94
CA VAL A 396 -26.76 18.02 -19.36
C VAL A 396 -28.14 18.19 -20.05
N ARG A 397 -29.24 17.57 -19.57
CA ARG A 397 -30.55 17.61 -20.26
C ARG A 397 -31.73 17.93 -19.34
N GLN A 398 -32.41 19.06 -19.60
CA GLN A 398 -33.85 19.20 -19.38
C GLN A 398 -34.55 18.59 -20.60
N SER A 399 -35.07 17.38 -20.48
CA SER A 399 -36.15 16.91 -21.37
C SER A 399 -37.27 16.40 -20.48
N ASP A 400 -38.49 16.89 -20.71
CA ASP A 400 -39.73 16.70 -19.94
C ASP A 400 -40.23 15.25 -19.81
N ILE A 401 -39.38 14.26 -20.11
CA ILE A 401 -39.61 12.84 -19.86
C ILE A 401 -38.63 12.42 -18.77
N ALA A 402 -38.86 12.89 -17.55
CA ALA A 402 -38.06 12.46 -16.40
C ALA A 402 -38.33 10.98 -16.13
N LEU A 403 -37.33 10.13 -16.38
CA LEU A 403 -37.33 8.75 -15.87
C LEU A 403 -37.59 8.80 -14.35
N PRO A 404 -38.39 7.86 -13.79
CA PRO A 404 -38.66 7.80 -12.37
C PRO A 404 -37.34 7.83 -11.59
N LEU A 405 -37.23 8.74 -10.62
CA LEU A 405 -36.06 8.78 -9.74
C LEU A 405 -36.02 7.46 -8.95
N SER A 406 -35.02 6.62 -9.22
CA SER A 406 -34.76 5.44 -8.40
C SER A 406 -34.45 5.89 -6.98
N GLN A 407 -35.15 5.36 -5.99
CA GLN A 407 -34.80 5.63 -4.60
C GLN A 407 -33.37 5.14 -4.32
N PRO A 408 -32.57 5.91 -3.58
CA PRO A 408 -31.26 5.45 -3.14
C PRO A 408 -31.43 4.25 -2.21
N GLU A 409 -30.51 3.30 -2.26
CA GLU A 409 -30.44 2.24 -1.25
C GLU A 409 -30.18 2.88 0.12
N THR A 410 -30.95 2.48 1.11
CA THR A 410 -30.87 3.07 2.45
C THR A 410 -29.60 2.65 3.17
N VAL A 411 -29.02 3.59 3.92
CA VAL A 411 -27.89 3.34 4.81
C VAL A 411 -28.37 3.49 6.23
N LYS A 412 -28.26 2.43 7.03
CA LYS A 412 -28.76 2.38 8.41
C LYS A 412 -27.64 2.00 9.36
N TYR A 413 -27.55 2.69 10.49
CA TYR A 413 -26.64 2.30 11.57
C TYR A 413 -27.00 0.90 12.09
N LEU A 414 -25.98 0.05 12.26
CA LEU A 414 -26.12 -1.32 12.71
C LEU A 414 -25.56 -1.49 14.13
N GLU A 415 -24.25 -1.32 14.26
CA GLU A 415 -23.52 -1.59 15.50
C GLU A 415 -22.28 -0.69 15.62
N THR A 416 -21.70 -0.67 16.83
CA THR A 416 -20.39 -0.08 17.09
C THR A 416 -19.44 -1.20 17.47
N VAL A 417 -18.28 -1.24 16.84
CA VAL A 417 -17.26 -2.28 16.98
C VAL A 417 -16.06 -1.69 17.70
N GLU A 418 -15.69 -2.26 18.84
CA GLU A 418 -14.53 -1.82 19.60
C GLU A 418 -13.22 -2.17 18.85
N VAL A 419 -12.34 -1.19 18.77
CA VAL A 419 -10.96 -1.32 18.28
C VAL A 419 -10.04 -1.22 19.48
N THR A 420 -9.52 -2.36 19.91
CA THR A 420 -8.52 -2.39 20.97
C THR A 420 -7.23 -1.84 20.41
N THR A 421 -6.67 -0.83 21.07
CA THR A 421 -5.26 -0.48 20.83
C THR A 421 -4.44 -1.73 21.10
N GLY A 422 -3.65 -2.17 20.14
CA GLY A 422 -2.67 -3.21 20.44
C GLY A 422 -1.80 -2.71 21.58
N ASP A 423 -1.89 -3.32 22.78
CA ASP A 423 -1.12 -2.95 23.99
C ASP A 423 0.38 -3.20 23.86
N LYS A 424 0.80 -3.67 22.68
CA LYS A 424 2.14 -3.35 22.24
C LYS A 424 2.08 -1.86 21.88
N GLU A 425 2.70 -1.04 22.72
CA GLU A 425 3.80 -0.25 22.18
C GLU A 425 4.65 -1.22 21.32
N ALA A 426 4.18 -1.48 20.10
CA ALA A 426 5.02 -1.36 18.95
C ALA A 426 5.45 0.10 19.04
N VAL A 427 6.44 0.34 19.92
CA VAL A 427 7.74 0.85 19.50
C VAL A 427 7.69 0.73 18.00
N VAL A 428 7.80 1.86 17.31
CA VAL A 428 8.49 1.80 16.04
C VAL A 428 9.79 1.04 16.40
N GLN A 429 9.77 -0.29 16.35
CA GLN A 429 10.80 -1.01 15.68
C GLN A 429 10.74 -0.26 14.38
N SER A 430 11.67 0.67 14.28
CA SER A 430 12.09 1.32 13.07
C SER A 430 12.41 0.19 12.13
N LEU A 431 11.39 -0.52 11.60
CA LEU A 431 11.34 -1.99 11.51
C LEU A 431 12.73 -2.53 11.72
N ALA A 432 13.07 -2.84 13.00
CA ALA A 432 14.45 -2.90 13.48
C ALA A 432 15.29 -3.48 12.36
N PRO A 433 16.34 -2.76 11.89
CA PRO A 433 17.02 -3.04 10.63
C PRO A 433 17.13 -4.54 10.50
N VAL A 434 16.54 -5.07 9.42
CA VAL A 434 16.15 -6.47 9.30
C VAL A 434 17.19 -7.35 9.98
N GLU A 435 16.82 -7.97 11.11
CA GLU A 435 17.80 -8.66 11.94
C GLU A 435 18.27 -9.91 11.21
N MET A 436 19.51 -9.86 10.74
CA MET A 436 20.12 -10.93 9.98
C MET A 436 20.52 -12.07 10.91
N ARG A 437 19.86 -13.22 10.77
CA ARG A 437 20.15 -14.41 11.58
C ARG A 437 21.29 -15.19 10.96
N THR A 438 22.30 -15.55 11.74
CA THR A 438 23.33 -16.47 11.24
C THR A 438 22.75 -17.88 11.15
N ILE A 439 22.95 -18.55 10.02
CA ILE A 439 22.60 -19.96 9.85
C ILE A 439 23.48 -20.81 10.79
N PRO A 440 22.88 -21.70 11.61
CA PRO A 440 23.64 -22.54 12.53
C PRO A 440 24.68 -23.39 11.79
N ARG A 441 25.87 -23.47 12.38
CA ARG A 441 26.94 -24.38 11.95
C ARG A 441 26.92 -25.60 12.85
N VAL A 442 26.96 -26.79 12.26
CA VAL A 442 26.82 -28.07 12.96
C VAL A 442 27.83 -29.09 12.42
N GLN A 443 28.22 -30.04 13.26
CA GLN A 443 28.88 -31.27 12.84
C GLN A 443 27.85 -32.39 12.79
N VAL A 444 27.97 -33.26 11.79
CA VAL A 444 27.09 -34.41 11.61
C VAL A 444 27.96 -35.66 11.66
N GLU A 445 27.85 -36.41 12.75
CA GLU A 445 28.64 -37.61 13.00
C GLU A 445 27.91 -38.87 12.52
N THR A 446 26.56 -38.84 12.53
CA THR A 446 25.70 -39.98 12.17
C THR A 446 24.64 -39.63 11.11
N ALA A 447 24.11 -40.64 10.44
CA ALA A 447 23.03 -40.45 9.47
C ALA A 447 21.72 -40.02 10.14
N GLU A 448 21.47 -40.48 11.36
CA GLU A 448 20.31 -40.11 12.16
C GLU A 448 20.30 -38.62 12.52
N GLU A 449 21.46 -38.01 12.76
CA GLU A 449 21.57 -36.56 12.96
C GLU A 449 21.18 -35.78 11.72
N PHE A 450 21.61 -36.23 10.54
CA PHE A 450 21.21 -35.61 9.28
C PHE A 450 19.70 -35.74 9.03
N LEU A 451 19.09 -36.89 9.37
CA LEU A 451 17.64 -37.06 9.27
C LEU A 451 16.87 -36.09 10.19
N LYS A 452 17.37 -35.79 11.38
CA LYS A 452 16.78 -34.76 12.25
C LYS A 452 16.88 -33.36 11.66
N ILE A 453 17.98 -33.05 10.97
CA ILE A 453 18.15 -31.78 10.24
C ILE A 453 17.11 -31.69 9.10
N LEU A 454 16.90 -32.77 8.36
CA LEU A 454 15.89 -32.85 7.31
C LEU A 454 14.47 -32.62 7.86
N GLU A 455 14.13 -33.29 8.96
CA GLU A 455 12.82 -33.16 9.62
C GLU A 455 12.58 -31.74 10.15
N ALA A 456 13.63 -31.09 10.68
CA ALA A 456 13.53 -29.72 11.17
C ALA A 456 13.24 -28.68 10.07
N GLY A 457 13.54 -28.99 8.80
CA GLY A 457 13.19 -28.15 7.64
C GLY A 457 13.84 -26.76 7.64
N LYS A 458 14.98 -26.61 8.33
CA LYS A 458 15.72 -25.34 8.47
C LYS A 458 17.14 -25.48 7.90
N PRO A 459 17.69 -24.42 7.29
CA PRO A 459 19.04 -24.46 6.74
C PRO A 459 20.07 -24.57 7.86
N VAL A 460 21.14 -25.30 7.58
CA VAL A 460 22.33 -25.44 8.45
C VAL A 460 23.58 -25.54 7.59
N VAL A 461 24.71 -25.06 8.10
CA VAL A 461 26.02 -25.34 7.49
C VAL A 461 26.66 -26.51 8.23
N ILE A 462 26.93 -27.59 7.50
CA ILE A 462 27.59 -28.78 8.01
C ILE A 462 29.10 -28.58 7.80
N GLU A 463 29.85 -28.56 8.89
CA GLU A 463 31.29 -28.31 8.88
C GLU A 463 32.09 -29.56 9.26
N GLY A 464 33.39 -29.55 8.95
CA GLY A 464 34.29 -30.67 9.26
C GLY A 464 34.04 -31.94 8.44
N SER A 465 33.18 -31.87 7.42
CA SER A 465 32.92 -33.01 6.53
C SER A 465 34.10 -33.29 5.60
N ASP A 466 34.40 -34.58 5.41
CA ASP A 466 35.29 -35.01 4.34
C ASP A 466 34.51 -35.09 3.02
N ILE A 467 34.71 -34.09 2.16
CA ILE A 467 34.11 -34.03 0.83
C ILE A 467 35.00 -34.66 -0.26
N GLY A 468 36.07 -35.37 0.15
CA GLY A 468 37.06 -35.97 -0.74
C GLY A 468 38.23 -35.03 -1.08
N PRO A 469 39.21 -35.53 -1.87
CA PRO A 469 40.42 -34.79 -2.21
C PRO A 469 40.18 -33.52 -3.04
N CYS A 470 38.98 -33.34 -3.61
CA CYS A 470 38.59 -32.15 -4.39
C CYS A 470 38.94 -30.83 -3.67
N LYS A 471 38.77 -30.79 -2.33
CA LYS A 471 39.05 -29.62 -1.49
C LYS A 471 40.48 -29.11 -1.61
N SER A 472 41.46 -29.99 -1.85
CA SER A 472 42.88 -29.62 -1.94
C SER A 472 43.41 -29.60 -3.37
N ILE A 473 42.84 -30.37 -4.29
CA ILE A 473 43.42 -30.56 -5.63
C ILE A 473 42.73 -29.79 -6.74
N TRP A 474 41.49 -29.29 -6.55
CA TRP A 474 40.77 -28.53 -7.59
C TRP A 474 41.30 -27.11 -7.81
N SER A 475 42.58 -26.98 -8.17
CA SER A 475 43.12 -25.72 -8.70
C SER A 475 42.54 -25.42 -10.09
N ALA A 476 42.67 -24.18 -10.55
CA ALA A 476 42.24 -23.81 -11.90
C ALA A 476 42.92 -24.67 -12.98
N ASP A 477 44.23 -24.88 -12.88
CA ASP A 477 44.98 -25.75 -13.80
C ASP A 477 44.47 -27.20 -13.75
N TYR A 478 44.19 -27.71 -12.55
CA TYR A 478 43.65 -29.06 -12.39
C TYR A 478 42.29 -29.20 -13.06
N LEU A 479 41.38 -28.25 -12.83
CA LEU A 479 40.05 -28.23 -13.44
C LEU A 479 40.16 -28.20 -14.97
N VAL A 480 40.99 -27.30 -15.53
CA VAL A 480 41.16 -27.18 -16.98
C VAL A 480 41.74 -28.46 -17.59
N ASN A 481 42.76 -29.04 -16.97
CA ASN A 481 43.41 -30.26 -17.47
C ASN A 481 42.48 -31.48 -17.40
N ASN A 482 41.67 -31.62 -16.34
CA ASN A 482 40.81 -32.78 -16.15
C ASN A 482 39.47 -32.70 -16.87
N VAL A 483 38.95 -31.49 -17.10
CA VAL A 483 37.71 -31.28 -17.86
C VAL A 483 37.99 -31.22 -19.37
N GLY A 484 39.18 -30.72 -19.73
CA GLY A 484 39.62 -30.47 -21.11
C GLY A 484 39.45 -28.99 -21.48
N PRO A 485 40.53 -28.31 -21.93
CA PRO A 485 40.48 -26.87 -22.20
C PRO A 485 39.49 -26.49 -23.30
N GLU A 486 39.33 -27.33 -24.33
CA GLU A 486 38.45 -27.11 -25.49
C GLU A 486 37.01 -27.59 -25.24
N ARG A 487 36.68 -28.08 -24.04
CA ARG A 487 35.32 -28.50 -23.75
C ARG A 487 34.40 -27.28 -23.79
N LYS A 488 33.38 -27.32 -24.65
CA LYS A 488 32.37 -26.26 -24.72
C LYS A 488 31.45 -26.29 -23.49
N VAL A 489 31.27 -25.14 -22.86
CA VAL A 489 30.35 -24.93 -21.72
C VAL A 489 29.47 -23.71 -21.96
N SER A 490 28.22 -23.78 -21.50
CA SER A 490 27.28 -22.65 -21.54
C SER A 490 27.40 -21.82 -20.27
N VAL A 491 27.76 -20.55 -20.42
CA VAL A 491 28.09 -19.64 -19.33
C VAL A 491 27.16 -18.44 -19.37
N HIS A 492 26.70 -18.00 -18.21
CA HIS A 492 26.01 -16.73 -18.05
C HIS A 492 27.09 -15.64 -17.95
N GLU A 493 27.09 -14.71 -18.89
CA GLU A 493 28.00 -13.57 -18.90
C GLU A 493 27.20 -12.29 -18.66
N SER A 494 27.58 -11.55 -17.62
CA SER A 494 26.87 -10.36 -17.17
C SER A 494 27.77 -9.12 -17.26
N ALA A 495 27.19 -7.99 -17.69
CA ALA A 495 27.88 -6.71 -17.63
C ALA A 495 27.86 -6.12 -16.20
N THR A 496 26.85 -6.47 -15.41
CA THR A 496 26.64 -6.00 -14.04
C THR A 496 26.94 -7.10 -13.03
N GLU A 497 27.32 -6.73 -11.81
CA GLU A 497 27.54 -7.71 -10.72
C GLU A 497 26.26 -8.48 -10.40
N LYS A 498 25.11 -7.79 -10.42
CA LYS A 498 23.80 -8.40 -10.25
C LYS A 498 23.27 -8.98 -11.54
N MET A 499 22.93 -10.27 -11.53
CA MET A 499 22.06 -10.86 -12.55
C MET A 499 20.59 -10.81 -12.12
N ASP A 500 19.71 -10.66 -13.10
CA ASP A 500 18.25 -10.69 -12.97
C ASP A 500 17.67 -11.59 -14.06
N PHE A 501 17.01 -12.67 -13.63
CA PHE A 501 16.44 -13.65 -14.55
C PHE A 501 15.25 -13.13 -15.36
N ASN A 502 14.43 -12.26 -14.78
CA ASN A 502 13.23 -11.75 -15.43
C ASN A 502 13.60 -10.62 -16.40
N ALA A 503 14.49 -9.73 -15.99
CA ALA A 503 15.00 -8.66 -16.86
C ALA A 503 15.98 -9.16 -17.94
N LYS A 504 16.52 -10.38 -17.77
CA LYS A 504 17.51 -10.99 -18.69
C LYS A 504 18.70 -10.07 -18.96
N ASN A 505 19.25 -9.47 -17.90
CA ASN A 505 20.40 -8.54 -18.00
C ASN A 505 21.76 -9.24 -18.18
N PHE A 506 21.76 -10.52 -18.55
CA PHE A 506 22.92 -11.34 -18.84
C PHE A 506 22.69 -12.10 -20.15
N ARG A 507 23.75 -12.62 -20.75
CA ARG A 507 23.70 -13.43 -21.97
C ARG A 507 24.21 -14.84 -21.73
N TYR A 508 23.62 -15.81 -22.41
CA TYR A 508 24.19 -17.16 -22.52
C TYR A 508 25.26 -17.16 -23.59
N VAL A 509 26.48 -17.58 -23.24
CA VAL A 509 27.63 -17.66 -24.15
C VAL A 509 28.27 -19.03 -24.03
N THR A 510 28.48 -19.68 -25.17
CA THR A 510 29.27 -20.90 -25.22
C THR A 510 30.75 -20.54 -25.27
N LYS A 511 31.53 -21.03 -24.30
CA LYS A 511 32.98 -20.79 -24.20
C LYS A 511 33.74 -22.12 -24.10
N ASP A 512 35.00 -22.08 -24.48
CA ASP A 512 35.96 -23.14 -24.11
C ASP A 512 36.18 -23.11 -22.60
N PHE A 513 36.20 -24.28 -21.97
CA PHE A 513 36.29 -24.38 -20.52
C PHE A 513 37.57 -23.74 -19.97
N GLY A 514 38.70 -23.90 -20.68
CA GLY A 514 39.96 -23.25 -20.32
C GLY A 514 39.88 -21.73 -20.33
N ASP A 515 39.24 -21.15 -21.34
CA ASP A 515 39.02 -19.70 -21.43
C ASP A 515 38.07 -19.21 -20.34
N PHE A 516 36.97 -19.94 -20.09
CA PHE A 516 36.02 -19.61 -19.04
C PHE A 516 36.68 -19.58 -17.65
N VAL A 517 37.47 -20.60 -17.30
CA VAL A 517 38.14 -20.66 -15.99
C VAL A 517 39.16 -19.52 -15.85
N ARG A 518 39.98 -19.26 -16.87
CA ARG A 518 40.94 -18.16 -16.87
C ARG A 518 40.24 -16.81 -16.69
N GLU A 519 39.19 -16.55 -17.47
CA GLU A 519 38.42 -15.30 -17.38
C GLU A 519 37.72 -15.13 -16.03
N ALA A 520 37.23 -16.21 -15.41
CA ALA A 520 36.67 -16.15 -14.07
C ALA A 520 37.72 -15.78 -13.03
N GLN A 521 38.95 -16.30 -13.14
CA GLN A 521 40.09 -15.91 -12.28
C GLN A 521 40.53 -14.46 -12.50
N GLU A 522 40.41 -13.95 -13.72
CA GLU A 522 40.65 -12.54 -14.06
C GLU A 522 39.54 -11.59 -13.55
N GLY A 523 38.53 -12.11 -12.83
CA GLY A 523 37.45 -11.33 -12.25
C GLY A 523 36.33 -11.00 -13.24
N LYS A 524 36.23 -11.70 -14.38
CA LYS A 524 35.06 -11.53 -15.26
C LYS A 524 33.80 -12.11 -14.61
N ARG A 525 32.69 -11.40 -14.77
CA ARG A 525 31.36 -11.71 -14.21
C ARG A 525 30.70 -12.84 -14.98
N LEU A 526 31.18 -14.05 -14.70
CA LEU A 526 30.81 -15.27 -15.39
C LEU A 526 30.22 -16.29 -14.42
N TYR A 527 29.19 -17.01 -14.85
CA TYR A 527 28.57 -18.05 -14.04
C TYR A 527 28.22 -19.28 -14.86
N LEU A 528 28.79 -20.42 -14.48
CA LEU A 528 28.50 -21.74 -15.00
C LEU A 528 27.61 -22.49 -14.02
N ARG A 529 26.47 -22.94 -14.55
CA ARG A 529 25.66 -24.03 -13.98
C ARG A 529 25.74 -25.18 -14.95
N ALA A 530 26.38 -26.28 -14.56
CA ALA A 530 26.50 -27.45 -15.43
C ALA A 530 25.14 -27.99 -15.86
N LEU A 531 25.12 -28.54 -17.07
CA LEU A 531 23.99 -29.22 -17.69
C LEU A 531 24.45 -30.61 -18.15
N SER A 532 23.48 -31.51 -18.37
CA SER A 532 23.76 -32.81 -18.98
C SER A 532 24.52 -32.62 -20.29
N LYS A 533 25.61 -33.38 -20.47
CA LYS A 533 26.41 -33.39 -21.71
C LYS A 533 25.61 -33.96 -22.87
N ASP A 534 24.82 -35.01 -22.61
CA ASP A 534 24.13 -35.77 -23.64
C ASP A 534 22.81 -35.10 -24.02
N GLU A 535 21.99 -34.73 -23.04
CA GLU A 535 20.68 -34.09 -23.30
C GLU A 535 20.40 -32.92 -22.33
N PRO A 536 21.02 -31.74 -22.53
CA PRO A 536 20.87 -30.58 -21.64
C PRO A 536 19.43 -30.11 -21.39
N SER A 537 18.51 -30.40 -22.32
CA SER A 537 17.11 -29.99 -22.25
C SER A 537 16.16 -31.06 -21.71
N ASN A 538 16.64 -32.30 -21.51
CA ASN A 538 15.80 -33.44 -21.13
C ASN A 538 16.28 -34.19 -19.90
N LEU A 539 17.59 -34.19 -19.62
CA LEU A 539 18.18 -34.93 -18.51
C LEU A 539 18.77 -33.97 -17.46
N PRO A 540 18.50 -34.21 -16.16
CA PRO A 540 19.21 -33.51 -15.10
C PRO A 540 20.71 -33.81 -15.20
N THR A 541 21.54 -32.84 -14.89
CA THR A 541 23.00 -33.05 -14.88
C THR A 541 23.39 -33.99 -13.75
N GLN A 542 24.37 -34.85 -14.02
CA GLN A 542 24.98 -35.74 -13.05
C GLN A 542 26.48 -35.59 -13.13
N LEU A 543 27.12 -35.13 -12.05
CA LEU A 543 28.56 -34.91 -12.00
C LEU A 543 29.34 -36.16 -12.45
N ALA A 544 28.91 -37.35 -12.03
CA ALA A 544 29.53 -38.62 -12.41
C ALA A 544 29.47 -38.94 -13.92
N ALA A 545 28.38 -38.54 -14.59
CA ALA A 545 28.22 -38.77 -16.03
C ALA A 545 28.86 -37.64 -16.85
N ASP A 546 28.66 -36.39 -16.43
CA ASP A 546 29.03 -35.21 -17.19
C ASP A 546 30.49 -34.80 -16.97
N TYR A 547 31.04 -35.01 -15.78
CA TYR A 547 32.41 -34.67 -15.38
C TYR A 547 33.08 -35.82 -14.60
N PRO A 548 33.22 -37.01 -15.20
CA PRO A 548 33.67 -38.23 -14.52
C PRO A 548 35.09 -38.14 -13.94
N SER A 549 35.95 -37.27 -14.48
CA SER A 549 37.29 -37.00 -13.92
C SER A 549 37.18 -36.30 -12.57
N LEU A 550 36.38 -35.23 -12.49
CA LEU A 550 36.15 -34.48 -11.26
C LEU A 550 35.33 -35.28 -10.25
N ALA A 551 34.35 -36.06 -10.69
CA ALA A 551 33.47 -36.84 -9.82
C ALA A 551 34.22 -37.84 -8.92
N LYS A 552 35.42 -38.30 -9.32
CA LYS A 552 36.26 -39.20 -8.51
C LYS A 552 36.87 -38.52 -7.29
N ASP A 553 36.97 -37.19 -7.33
CA ASP A 553 37.62 -36.39 -6.29
C ASP A 553 36.63 -35.89 -5.24
N PHE A 554 35.33 -35.98 -5.53
CA PHE A 554 34.25 -35.47 -4.71
C PHE A 554 33.41 -36.63 -4.17
N ALA A 555 33.17 -36.65 -2.87
CA ALA A 555 32.25 -37.56 -2.23
C ALA A 555 31.42 -36.82 -1.19
N LEU A 556 30.14 -37.17 -1.04
CA LEU A 556 29.42 -36.75 0.16
C LEU A 556 29.84 -37.63 1.34
N PRO A 557 29.90 -37.07 2.56
CA PRO A 557 30.18 -37.86 3.75
C PRO A 557 29.08 -38.94 3.93
N PRO A 558 29.43 -40.16 4.38
CA PRO A 558 28.46 -41.27 4.52
C PRO A 558 27.22 -40.95 5.36
N GLN A 559 27.35 -40.02 6.32
CA GLN A 559 26.26 -39.50 7.14
C GLN A 559 25.15 -38.85 6.30
N LEU A 560 25.48 -38.31 5.13
CA LEU A 560 24.53 -37.71 4.19
C LEU A 560 24.00 -38.75 3.18
N GLY A 561 24.12 -40.05 3.45
CA GLY A 561 23.71 -41.13 2.53
C GLY A 561 22.25 -41.06 2.07
N PHE A 562 21.36 -40.41 2.82
CA PHE A 562 19.99 -40.13 2.38
C PHE A 562 19.97 -39.25 1.11
N VAL A 563 20.88 -38.28 0.99
CA VAL A 563 21.02 -37.40 -0.18
C VAL A 563 21.36 -38.24 -1.41
N ASP A 564 22.36 -39.10 -1.32
CA ASP A 564 22.81 -39.94 -2.44
C ASP A 564 21.73 -40.93 -2.89
N GLN A 565 21.04 -41.57 -1.94
CA GLN A 565 19.96 -42.52 -2.22
C GLN A 565 18.75 -41.87 -2.91
N ASN A 566 18.53 -40.57 -2.65
CA ASN A 566 17.40 -39.82 -3.20
C ASN A 566 17.84 -38.76 -4.22
N ALA A 567 19.06 -38.86 -4.73
CA ALA A 567 19.65 -37.86 -5.61
C ALA A 567 18.83 -37.71 -6.90
N PHE A 568 18.53 -36.46 -7.25
CA PHE A 568 17.88 -36.09 -8.49
C PHE A 568 18.89 -35.52 -9.48
N SER A 569 19.79 -34.64 -9.04
CA SER A 569 20.82 -34.02 -9.89
C SER A 569 22.03 -33.61 -9.06
N SER A 570 23.22 -33.72 -9.66
CA SER A 570 24.49 -33.25 -9.07
C SER A 570 25.16 -32.24 -10.01
N VAL A 571 25.16 -30.98 -9.61
CA VAL A 571 25.45 -29.82 -10.45
C VAL A 571 26.80 -29.20 -10.08
N LEU A 572 27.74 -29.19 -11.02
CA LEU A 572 28.96 -28.38 -10.91
C LEU A 572 28.60 -26.89 -11.11
N ARG A 573 29.02 -26.05 -10.15
CA ARG A 573 28.83 -24.60 -10.15
C ARG A 573 30.20 -23.92 -10.14
N ILE A 574 30.47 -23.06 -11.11
CA ILE A 574 31.69 -22.24 -11.14
C ILE A 574 31.28 -20.79 -11.37
N SER A 575 31.78 -19.85 -10.58
CA SER A 575 31.46 -18.44 -10.70
C SER A 575 32.68 -17.55 -10.51
N GLY A 576 32.80 -16.50 -11.35
CA GLY A 576 33.56 -15.29 -11.03
C GLY A 576 32.76 -14.35 -10.11
N PRO A 577 33.09 -13.05 -10.01
CA PRO A 577 32.46 -12.09 -9.10
C PRO A 577 31.08 -11.61 -9.59
N VAL A 578 30.09 -12.49 -9.59
CA VAL A 578 28.72 -12.22 -10.03
C VAL A 578 27.69 -12.80 -9.07
N ASN A 579 26.65 -12.01 -8.79
CA ASN A 579 25.57 -12.35 -7.85
C ASN A 579 24.47 -13.14 -8.55
N MET A 580 24.07 -14.25 -7.93
CA MET A 580 22.91 -15.01 -8.37
C MET A 580 21.62 -14.29 -7.98
N TRP A 581 20.64 -14.22 -8.89
CA TRP A 581 19.32 -13.67 -8.58
C TRP A 581 18.64 -14.43 -7.43
N LEU A 582 17.69 -13.77 -6.76
CA LEU A 582 16.85 -14.41 -5.75
C LEU A 582 15.95 -15.47 -6.42
N HIS A 583 16.01 -16.69 -5.92
CA HIS A 583 15.19 -17.81 -6.39
C HIS A 583 14.86 -18.77 -5.25
N TYR A 584 13.99 -19.74 -5.53
CA TYR A 584 13.82 -20.92 -4.69
C TYR A 584 13.84 -22.17 -5.55
N ASP A 585 14.16 -23.30 -4.93
CA ASP A 585 14.09 -24.60 -5.57
C ASP A 585 13.00 -25.45 -4.88
N VAL A 586 12.34 -26.31 -5.63
CA VAL A 586 11.24 -27.14 -5.11
C VAL A 586 11.80 -28.35 -4.37
N MET A 587 12.93 -28.88 -4.85
CA MET A 587 13.65 -29.95 -4.19
C MET A 587 14.57 -29.41 -3.09
N ALA A 588 14.75 -30.21 -2.05
CA ALA A 588 15.84 -30.00 -1.10
C ALA A 588 17.18 -30.15 -1.82
N ASN A 589 18.20 -29.44 -1.35
CA ASN A 589 19.54 -29.62 -1.87
C ASN A 589 20.64 -29.39 -0.84
N VAL A 590 21.81 -29.95 -1.10
CA VAL A 590 23.04 -29.65 -0.36
C VAL A 590 24.02 -28.93 -1.28
N TYR A 591 24.66 -27.88 -0.78
CA TYR A 591 25.61 -27.05 -1.51
C TYR A 591 27.00 -27.21 -0.87
N ALA A 592 27.83 -28.05 -1.48
CA ALA A 592 29.19 -28.32 -1.01
C ALA A 592 30.17 -27.33 -1.66
N GLN A 593 30.75 -26.45 -0.85
CA GLN A 593 31.72 -25.46 -1.28
C GLN A 593 33.10 -26.11 -1.38
N VAL A 594 33.73 -26.10 -2.57
CA VAL A 594 35.02 -26.77 -2.81
C VAL A 594 36.17 -25.77 -2.85
N VAL A 595 36.04 -24.72 -3.66
CA VAL A 595 37.07 -23.70 -3.88
C VAL A 595 36.48 -22.31 -3.70
N GLY A 596 37.24 -21.42 -3.05
CA GLY A 596 36.79 -20.07 -2.75
C GLY A 596 35.68 -20.05 -1.70
N SER A 597 35.04 -18.90 -1.54
CA SER A 597 34.01 -18.68 -0.54
C SER A 597 32.81 -17.92 -1.10
N LYS A 598 31.64 -18.13 -0.49
CA LYS A 598 30.41 -17.41 -0.83
C LYS A 598 29.68 -16.95 0.41
N ARG A 599 28.97 -15.84 0.26
CA ARG A 599 27.95 -15.37 1.19
C ARG A 599 26.57 -15.62 0.57
N LEU A 600 25.71 -16.31 1.28
CA LEU A 600 24.34 -16.59 0.87
C LEU A 600 23.37 -15.94 1.84
N ILE A 601 22.32 -15.33 1.28
CA ILE A 601 21.18 -14.82 2.05
C ILE A 601 19.95 -15.67 1.71
N LEU A 602 19.31 -16.18 2.74
CA LEU A 602 18.20 -17.10 2.69
C LEU A 602 16.98 -16.52 3.41
N PHE A 603 15.77 -16.87 2.95
CA PHE A 603 14.52 -16.50 3.61
C PHE A 603 13.61 -17.73 3.74
N PRO A 604 12.88 -17.85 4.86
CA PRO A 604 11.93 -18.94 5.02
C PRO A 604 10.80 -18.85 3.97
N PRO A 605 10.17 -19.97 3.60
CA PRO A 605 9.07 -19.98 2.63
C PRO A 605 7.90 -19.05 2.97
N SER A 606 7.71 -18.72 4.25
CA SER A 606 6.70 -17.75 4.71
C SER A 606 6.88 -16.34 4.14
N ASP A 607 8.09 -15.97 3.73
CA ASP A 607 8.40 -14.63 3.25
C ASP A 607 8.10 -14.44 1.75
N VAL A 608 7.63 -15.48 1.06
CA VAL A 608 7.42 -15.48 -0.41
C VAL A 608 6.56 -14.31 -0.92
N SER A 609 5.59 -13.85 -0.12
CA SER A 609 4.71 -12.72 -0.45
C SER A 609 5.43 -11.38 -0.55
N HIS A 610 6.61 -11.23 0.07
CA HIS A 610 7.38 -9.99 0.09
C HIS A 610 8.26 -9.81 -1.16
N PHE A 611 8.49 -10.87 -1.93
CA PHE A 611 9.48 -10.88 -3.01
C PHE A 611 8.88 -10.94 -4.42
N ALA A 612 7.57 -10.74 -4.55
CA ALA A 612 6.89 -10.55 -5.84
C ALA A 612 7.18 -11.63 -6.91
N PHE A 613 7.25 -12.91 -6.51
CA PHE A 613 7.36 -14.02 -7.45
C PHE A 613 6.10 -14.08 -8.35
N ALA A 614 6.30 -14.12 -9.67
CA ALA A 614 5.19 -14.28 -10.60
C ALA A 614 4.59 -15.70 -10.50
N PRO A 615 3.30 -15.90 -10.80
CA PRO A 615 2.67 -17.22 -10.70
C PRO A 615 3.40 -18.29 -11.53
N GLY A 616 3.93 -19.32 -10.86
CA GLY A 616 4.72 -20.40 -11.48
C GLY A 616 6.14 -20.03 -11.87
N ALA A 617 6.64 -18.87 -11.40
CA ALA A 617 8.03 -18.49 -11.54
C ALA A 617 8.78 -18.76 -10.22
N SER A 618 9.98 -19.30 -10.34
CA SER A 618 10.86 -19.59 -9.20
C SER A 618 11.93 -18.52 -8.98
N SER A 619 11.85 -17.36 -9.65
CA SER A 619 12.84 -16.29 -9.58
C SER A 619 12.20 -14.91 -9.40
N SER A 620 12.87 -14.06 -8.64
CA SER A 620 12.46 -12.68 -8.34
C SER A 620 13.53 -11.67 -8.81
N SER A 621 13.07 -10.48 -9.21
CA SER A 621 13.93 -9.35 -9.61
C SER A 621 14.43 -8.50 -8.44
N VAL A 622 13.97 -8.79 -7.22
CA VAL A 622 14.34 -8.04 -6.02
C VAL A 622 15.86 -8.12 -5.78
N ASP A 623 16.46 -6.95 -5.58
CA ASP A 623 17.87 -6.82 -5.24
C ASP A 623 18.12 -7.02 -3.75
N VAL A 624 18.24 -8.27 -3.30
CA VAL A 624 18.33 -8.53 -1.85
C VAL A 624 19.53 -7.83 -1.21
N PHE A 625 20.71 -7.92 -1.82
CA PHE A 625 21.93 -7.34 -1.23
C PHE A 625 21.81 -5.82 -1.09
N SER A 626 21.50 -5.12 -2.19
CA SER A 626 21.34 -3.67 -2.15
C SER A 626 20.18 -3.23 -1.26
N SER A 627 19.10 -4.01 -1.20
CA SER A 627 17.92 -3.69 -0.40
C SER A 627 18.14 -3.92 1.11
N LEU A 628 18.98 -4.89 1.48
CA LEU A 628 19.42 -5.07 2.87
C LEU A 628 20.38 -3.95 3.29
N ASP A 629 21.36 -3.62 2.43
CA ASP A 629 22.32 -2.54 2.70
C ASP A 629 21.62 -1.17 2.81
N ALA A 630 20.58 -0.95 2.02
CA ALA A 630 19.75 0.25 2.08
C ALA A 630 18.67 0.23 3.17
N GLY A 631 18.47 -0.90 3.87
CA GLY A 631 17.42 -1.07 4.87
C GLY A 631 15.98 -0.97 4.32
N SER A 632 15.79 -1.28 3.03
CA SER A 632 14.50 -1.17 2.35
C SER A 632 13.64 -2.43 2.43
N LEU A 633 14.24 -3.60 2.71
CA LEU A 633 13.46 -4.80 3.03
C LEU A 633 12.86 -4.70 4.43
N ARG A 634 11.60 -5.11 4.57
CA ARG A 634 10.80 -4.92 5.79
C ARG A 634 9.83 -6.08 5.96
N GLY A 635 9.69 -6.58 7.19
CA GLY A 635 8.81 -7.72 7.51
C GLY A 635 9.32 -9.08 7.02
N VAL A 636 10.60 -9.17 6.64
CA VAL A 636 11.25 -10.41 6.19
C VAL A 636 12.25 -10.92 7.23
N HIS A 637 12.64 -12.18 7.12
CA HIS A 637 13.44 -12.92 8.07
C HIS A 637 14.71 -13.49 7.39
N PRO A 638 15.70 -12.64 7.03
CA PRO A 638 16.92 -13.06 6.36
C PRO A 638 17.79 -13.90 7.28
N HIS A 639 18.34 -14.96 6.70
CA HIS A 639 19.32 -15.84 7.29
C HIS A 639 20.59 -15.81 6.44
N GLU A 640 21.74 -15.60 7.05
CA GLU A 640 23.03 -15.56 6.35
C GLU A 640 23.83 -16.84 6.58
N ALA A 641 24.40 -17.38 5.49
CA ALA A 641 25.46 -18.37 5.54
C ALA A 641 26.70 -17.86 4.79
N ALA A 642 27.84 -17.85 5.49
CA ALA A 642 29.15 -17.76 4.86
C ALA A 642 29.71 -19.19 4.73
N VAL A 643 29.91 -19.66 3.50
CA VAL A 643 30.43 -21.00 3.20
C VAL A 643 31.89 -20.93 2.77
N GLN A 644 32.70 -21.79 3.38
CA GLN A 644 34.15 -21.93 3.15
C GLN A 644 34.48 -23.29 2.50
N PRO A 645 35.68 -23.48 1.93
CA PRO A 645 36.10 -24.76 1.38
C PRO A 645 35.93 -25.93 2.36
N GLY A 646 35.09 -26.90 2.00
CA GLY A 646 34.71 -28.06 2.80
C GLY A 646 33.36 -27.95 3.52
N ASP A 647 32.75 -26.76 3.57
CA ASP A 647 31.41 -26.59 4.13
C ASP A 647 30.34 -27.17 3.21
N ILE A 648 29.32 -27.79 3.79
CA ILE A 648 28.11 -28.23 3.08
C ILE A 648 26.91 -27.47 3.64
N LEU A 649 26.32 -26.57 2.86
CA LEU A 649 25.08 -25.90 3.25
C LEU A 649 23.87 -26.76 2.87
N PHE A 650 23.06 -27.15 3.84
CA PHE A 650 21.75 -27.74 3.59
C PHE A 650 20.72 -26.65 3.27
N LEU A 651 20.07 -26.77 2.12
CA LEU A 651 19.00 -25.91 1.63
C LEU A 651 17.69 -26.72 1.63
N PRO A 652 16.79 -26.47 2.61
CA PRO A 652 15.48 -27.13 2.62
C PRO A 652 14.63 -26.68 1.42
N PRO A 653 13.62 -27.47 1.03
CA PRO A 653 12.78 -27.13 -0.12
C PRO A 653 12.08 -25.78 0.11
N LEU A 654 11.87 -25.03 -0.97
CA LEU A 654 11.14 -23.74 -1.01
C LEU A 654 11.82 -22.56 -0.28
N TRP A 655 12.98 -22.76 0.34
CA TRP A 655 13.73 -21.65 0.92
C TRP A 655 14.24 -20.72 -0.18
N LEU A 656 13.86 -19.45 -0.08
CA LEU A 656 14.29 -18.43 -1.02
C LEU A 656 15.77 -18.14 -0.74
N HIS A 657 16.60 -18.02 -1.77
CA HIS A 657 18.02 -17.79 -1.58
C HIS A 657 18.67 -17.03 -2.74
N THR A 658 19.72 -16.29 -2.40
CA THR A 658 20.63 -15.59 -3.32
C THR A 658 22.06 -15.75 -2.81
N ALA A 659 23.04 -15.61 -3.69
CA ALA A 659 24.44 -15.80 -3.35
C ALA A 659 25.32 -14.75 -4.02
N THR A 660 26.29 -14.24 -3.27
CA THR A 660 27.39 -13.43 -3.76
C THR A 660 28.73 -14.12 -3.43
N PRO A 661 29.64 -14.27 -4.40
CA PRO A 661 30.98 -14.78 -4.14
C PRO A 661 31.78 -13.77 -3.32
N THR A 662 32.56 -14.26 -2.35
CA THR A 662 33.49 -13.45 -1.55
C THR A 662 34.96 -13.66 -1.94
N SER A 663 35.20 -14.52 -2.92
CA SER A 663 36.48 -14.76 -3.59
C SER A 663 36.35 -14.51 -5.09
N ASP A 664 37.47 -14.24 -5.77
CA ASP A 664 37.47 -13.92 -7.21
C ASP A 664 36.86 -15.03 -8.06
N MET A 665 37.18 -16.29 -7.74
CA MET A 665 36.57 -17.48 -8.31
C MET A 665 36.05 -18.39 -7.22
N SER A 666 34.92 -19.06 -7.47
CA SER A 666 34.36 -20.06 -6.58
C SER A 666 33.88 -21.29 -7.35
N VAL A 667 34.13 -22.47 -6.77
CA VAL A 667 33.70 -23.78 -7.28
C VAL A 667 32.94 -24.52 -6.20
N ALA A 668 31.78 -25.05 -6.55
CA ALA A 668 30.94 -25.83 -5.67
C ALA A 668 30.25 -26.98 -6.41
N VAL A 669 29.87 -28.01 -5.66
CA VAL A 669 29.00 -29.08 -6.14
C VAL A 669 27.69 -29.00 -5.38
N ASN A 670 26.59 -28.88 -6.11
CA ASN A 670 25.26 -28.75 -5.53
C ASN A 670 24.41 -29.97 -5.91
N ILE A 671 23.89 -30.68 -4.91
CA ILE A 671 23.16 -31.94 -5.11
C ILE A 671 21.71 -31.75 -4.70
N PHE A 672 20.82 -31.83 -5.68
CA PHE A 672 19.37 -31.83 -5.49
C PHE A 672 18.89 -33.24 -5.22
N PHE A 673 17.99 -33.41 -4.26
CA PHE A 673 17.44 -34.71 -3.89
C PHE A 673 15.98 -34.60 -3.47
N ARG A 674 15.26 -35.70 -3.61
CA ARG A 674 13.85 -35.77 -3.25
C ARG A 674 13.71 -36.07 -1.76
N ASN A 675 13.12 -35.13 -1.02
CA ASN A 675 12.80 -35.32 0.40
C ASN A 675 11.33 -35.68 0.67
N LEU A 676 10.50 -35.73 -0.38
CA LEU A 676 9.09 -36.15 -0.29
C LEU A 676 8.93 -37.50 -0.99
N GLU A 677 8.21 -38.43 -0.36
CA GLU A 677 7.87 -39.72 -0.99
C GLU A 677 6.93 -39.53 -2.21
N LYS A 678 6.02 -38.56 -2.12
CA LYS A 678 5.00 -38.25 -3.14
C LYS A 678 4.74 -36.74 -3.19
N GLY A 679 4.18 -36.26 -4.31
CA GLY A 679 3.74 -34.86 -4.48
C GLY A 679 4.50 -34.07 -5.53
N TYR A 680 5.64 -34.56 -6.01
CA TYR A 680 6.34 -33.98 -7.15
C TYR A 680 5.52 -34.09 -8.45
N SER A 681 5.63 -33.07 -9.29
CA SER A 681 4.95 -33.03 -10.59
C SER A 681 5.46 -34.11 -11.55
N VAL A 682 4.53 -34.70 -12.31
CA VAL A 682 4.87 -35.64 -13.39
C VAL A 682 5.32 -34.89 -14.64
N GLY A 683 6.30 -35.45 -15.34
CA GLY A 683 6.81 -34.94 -16.60
C GLY A 683 8.19 -34.32 -16.45
N ARG A 684 8.60 -33.55 -17.46
CA ARG A 684 9.96 -33.04 -17.55
C ARG A 684 10.23 -31.99 -16.48
N ASP A 685 11.23 -32.28 -15.65
CA ASP A 685 11.92 -31.32 -14.79
C ASP A 685 13.39 -31.66 -14.90
N VAL A 686 14.20 -30.72 -15.38
CA VAL A 686 15.65 -30.89 -15.57
C VAL A 686 16.42 -30.13 -14.49
N TYR A 687 15.74 -29.24 -13.78
CA TYR A 687 16.36 -28.27 -12.89
C TYR A 687 16.03 -28.49 -11.42
N GLY A 688 14.95 -29.20 -11.11
CA GLY A 688 14.46 -29.40 -9.75
C GLY A 688 13.53 -28.27 -9.28
N ASN A 689 13.05 -27.45 -10.22
CA ASN A 689 12.33 -26.19 -9.94
C ASN A 689 10.89 -26.24 -10.42
N ARG A 690 10.42 -27.40 -10.91
CA ARG A 690 9.02 -27.55 -11.27
C ARG A 690 8.20 -27.65 -10.00
N ASP A 691 7.20 -26.79 -9.89
CA ASP A 691 6.34 -26.74 -8.71
C ASP A 691 5.69 -28.09 -8.41
N LEU A 692 5.33 -28.31 -7.15
CA LEU A 692 4.64 -29.52 -6.71
C LEU A 692 3.32 -29.73 -7.46
N ALA A 693 2.95 -31.00 -7.67
CA ALA A 693 1.81 -31.40 -8.50
C ALA A 693 0.50 -30.74 -8.05
N ALA A 694 0.33 -30.57 -6.74
CA ALA A 694 -0.84 -29.91 -6.18
C ALA A 694 -0.95 -28.44 -6.61
N TYR A 695 0.17 -27.70 -6.60
CA TYR A 695 0.18 -26.30 -7.00
C TYR A 695 0.00 -26.12 -8.52
N GLU A 696 0.66 -26.95 -9.33
CA GLU A 696 0.49 -26.92 -10.79
C GLU A 696 -0.97 -27.17 -11.19
N LYS A 697 -1.60 -28.17 -10.57
CA LYS A 697 -3.02 -28.45 -10.78
C LYS A 697 -3.88 -27.26 -10.32
N ALA A 698 -3.63 -26.73 -9.12
CA ALA A 698 -4.38 -25.58 -8.61
C ALA A 698 -4.25 -24.34 -9.51
N ARG A 699 -3.09 -24.10 -10.13
CA ARG A 699 -2.92 -23.01 -11.11
C ARG A 699 -3.77 -23.20 -12.36
N GLN A 700 -3.83 -24.42 -12.87
CA GLN A 700 -4.72 -24.75 -13.99
C GLN A 700 -6.19 -24.56 -13.59
N ASP A 701 -6.54 -24.93 -12.37
CA ASP A 701 -7.89 -24.75 -11.82
C ASP A 701 -8.25 -23.27 -11.70
N ILE A 702 -7.33 -22.44 -11.20
CA ILE A 702 -7.48 -20.98 -11.16
C ILE A 702 -7.68 -20.39 -12.57
N ALA A 703 -6.91 -20.84 -13.56
CA ALA A 703 -7.09 -20.37 -14.95
C ALA A 703 -8.46 -20.78 -15.53
N ARG A 704 -8.92 -22.00 -15.23
CA ARG A 704 -10.25 -22.49 -15.62
C ARG A 704 -11.36 -21.71 -14.95
N ILE A 705 -11.22 -21.42 -13.65
CA ILE A 705 -12.10 -20.54 -12.88
C ILE A 705 -12.12 -19.16 -13.55
N GLY A 706 -10.98 -18.49 -13.73
CA GLY A 706 -10.95 -17.17 -14.37
C GLY A 706 -11.63 -17.14 -15.74
N SER A 707 -11.46 -18.21 -16.54
CA SER A 707 -12.11 -18.36 -17.84
C SER A 707 -13.63 -18.55 -17.75
N SER A 708 -14.14 -19.28 -16.74
CA SER A 708 -15.59 -19.48 -16.57
C SER A 708 -16.31 -18.18 -16.19
N PHE A 709 -15.63 -17.25 -15.51
CA PHE A 709 -16.15 -15.92 -15.16
C PHE A 709 -15.99 -14.88 -16.29
N SER A 710 -15.32 -15.20 -17.40
CA SER A 710 -14.99 -14.22 -18.46
C SER A 710 -16.21 -13.59 -19.16
N LYS A 711 -17.33 -14.32 -19.22
CA LYS A 711 -18.59 -13.86 -19.84
C LYS A 711 -19.46 -13.04 -18.89
N LEU A 712 -19.08 -12.95 -17.61
CA LEU A 712 -19.83 -12.18 -16.63
C LEU A 712 -19.40 -10.71 -16.65
N PRO A 713 -20.34 -9.80 -16.30
CA PRO A 713 -20.03 -8.41 -15.98
C PRO A 713 -18.84 -8.31 -15.00
N LEU A 714 -18.05 -7.24 -15.14
CA LEU A 714 -16.80 -7.08 -14.40
C LEU A 714 -17.01 -7.12 -12.88
N ASP A 715 -18.04 -6.45 -12.40
CA ASP A 715 -18.48 -6.42 -11.00
C ASP A 715 -18.86 -7.80 -10.47
N ALA A 716 -19.63 -8.58 -11.24
CA ALA A 716 -20.01 -9.95 -10.85
C ALA A 716 -18.78 -10.88 -10.82
N ARG A 717 -17.89 -10.74 -11.80
CA ARG A 717 -16.62 -11.49 -11.83
C ARG A 717 -15.73 -11.14 -10.65
N GLU A 718 -15.54 -9.85 -10.34
CA GLU A 718 -14.74 -9.41 -9.19
C GLU A 718 -15.32 -9.93 -7.88
N PHE A 719 -16.63 -9.83 -7.70
CA PHE A 719 -17.36 -10.33 -6.53
C PHE A 719 -17.12 -11.83 -6.31
N TYR A 720 -17.39 -12.67 -7.32
CA TYR A 720 -17.29 -14.13 -7.16
C TYR A 720 -15.84 -14.63 -7.06
N ILE A 721 -14.88 -13.96 -7.71
CA ILE A 721 -13.47 -14.32 -7.58
C ILE A 721 -12.96 -14.01 -6.16
N ARG A 722 -13.37 -12.89 -5.55
CA ARG A 722 -13.04 -12.58 -4.15
C ARG A 722 -13.57 -13.65 -3.20
N ARG A 723 -14.84 -14.03 -3.36
CA ARG A 723 -15.44 -15.11 -2.56
C ARG A 723 -14.67 -16.43 -2.69
N LEU A 724 -14.31 -16.84 -3.91
CA LEU A 724 -13.52 -18.05 -4.13
C LEU A 724 -12.13 -17.98 -3.47
N ALA A 725 -11.49 -16.81 -3.48
CA ALA A 725 -10.21 -16.63 -2.80
C ALA A 725 -10.35 -16.79 -1.27
N ASP A 726 -11.43 -16.26 -0.69
CA ASP A 726 -11.70 -16.37 0.74
C ASP A 726 -12.05 -17.81 1.16
N GLU A 727 -12.86 -18.52 0.37
CA GLU A 727 -13.17 -19.94 0.58
C GLU A 727 -11.90 -20.81 0.54
N LEU A 728 -11.01 -20.56 -0.42
CA LEU A 728 -9.72 -21.23 -0.50
C LEU A 728 -8.86 -20.96 0.74
N LEU A 729 -8.80 -19.70 1.20
CA LEU A 729 -8.03 -19.34 2.39
C LEU A 729 -8.55 -20.03 3.65
N GLN A 730 -9.87 -20.07 3.85
CA GLN A 730 -10.48 -20.75 4.99
C GLN A 730 -10.16 -22.25 5.00
N SER A 731 -10.19 -22.90 3.83
CA SER A 731 -9.90 -24.33 3.70
C SER A 731 -8.46 -24.70 4.14
N THR A 732 -7.50 -23.78 3.97
CA THR A 732 -6.10 -24.02 4.36
C THR A 732 -5.85 -23.90 5.87
N LYS A 733 -6.73 -23.24 6.64
CA LYS A 733 -6.62 -23.18 8.11
C LYS A 733 -7.22 -24.42 8.80
N SER A 734 -8.04 -25.18 8.08
CA SER A 734 -8.72 -26.39 8.55
C SER A 734 -8.00 -27.70 8.20
N LEU A 735 -6.94 -27.62 7.38
CA LEU A 735 -6.03 -28.71 7.01
C LEU A 735 -4.79 -28.66 7.88
#